data_AF-A0AB34FVC7-F1
#
_entry.id   AF-A0AB34FVC7-F1
#
_cell.length_a   1.000
_cell.length_b   1.000
_cell.length_c   1.000
_cell.angle_alpha   90.00
_cell.angle_beta   90.00
_cell.angle_gamma   90.00
#
_symmetry.space_group_name_H-M   'P 1'
#
loop_
_entity.id
_entity.type
_entity.pdbx_description
1 polymer ?
#
loop_
_entity_poly.entity_id
_entity_poly.type
_entity_poly.pdbx_seq_one_letter_code
_entity_poly.pdbx_strand_id
1 'polypeptide(L)'
;MSFMVVSACVFSLGTYLATLQNTRSTYVCFNLVDSKSQTVLLQLLGLVLDAAIVALLWRILAWTRTARLKLRMLGTVLTLSAATVASVWLFGTILGGTRRFNVAFGSLYGFDVLVDSAAFAVLVISASFWGCETSTITPSSVVTFLVGAWTSAVNVLSLGDWAHGARAGSLVPVWLIAFGAVLFTYTHDVRSIIFMRRIVLTIFFMALIIATTVITFTKRLEVFDKRHPINDLIYEAQTKHERWLVGVTTSKTLPAAIKIYEERHPGKAAPPNFDQWYQFASGSPIVDEFAQIDRDLKPFWNLSPQELRKRVAVAARQDGIAAVTIQGGQVTGSDTGNDGDNQDLDEVVKMIDKFSQYIPDMVLPINLSPTPRILPSWQNVQLGGHADMSYIVDLVSKRSRRLNETTSEHLDVRDEQAASDDPSWGLNWASDFRQSQIDACPPNSPVRSSPHWKIGEFCHKCVQRHSHGQFLSHFESSLQVCEQPDLMHLHAFSMTNPRSAPIKRLLPLFGPSKTDSFKDVLIPIPKSRLLQPDSTWHFPRRYDSLFWRGSAGNQSINDQVLRGSHKFRLLHLVKQPDPQDEVRMVLPTPGKADRFRTERVTAAEASNVMPFAVGIDDYSACQGRNCDLLKHTFGTEAATEEPMEYRYVLLTDEDGGPPLQMLRTMKSGSVPFVSTMFRTWYTERIQPWLHFVPIDVRYHALHTTLSYFTGTEDRPKINGRDTALRGRISDAEWISQQGQRWAAKALDSKDMELYLFRLLLEWGRLIDDRRGEIGYRKGQNGEFENIGWTRHRDEA
;
A
#
# COMPACT_ATOMS: atom_id res chain seq x y z
N MET A 1 -10.93 38.91 -34.45
CA MET A 1 -9.85 38.30 -33.66
C MET A 1 -10.26 38.06 -32.21
N SER A 2 -10.86 39.03 -31.51
CA SER A 2 -11.25 38.89 -30.10
C SER A 2 -12.21 37.72 -29.82
N PHE A 3 -13.26 37.52 -30.63
CA PHE A 3 -14.20 36.40 -30.44
C PHE A 3 -13.61 35.00 -30.70
N MET A 4 -12.60 34.89 -31.57
CA MET A 4 -11.90 33.62 -31.86
C MET A 4 -11.01 33.19 -30.68
N VAL A 5 -10.30 34.15 -30.06
CA VAL A 5 -9.49 33.87 -28.88
C VAL A 5 -10.37 33.57 -27.67
N VAL A 6 -11.47 34.30 -27.51
CA VAL A 6 -12.41 34.11 -26.40
C VAL A 6 -13.01 32.70 -26.41
N SER A 7 -13.41 32.15 -27.56
CA SER A 7 -13.97 30.79 -27.61
C SER A 7 -12.96 29.73 -27.14
N ALA A 8 -11.70 29.88 -27.56
CA ALA A 8 -10.58 29.04 -27.12
C ALA A 8 -10.31 29.15 -25.61
N CYS A 9 -10.27 30.37 -25.08
CA CYS A 9 -10.07 30.60 -23.64
C CYS A 9 -11.21 30.01 -22.80
N VAL A 10 -12.46 30.11 -23.26
CA VAL A 10 -13.63 29.66 -22.50
C VAL A 10 -13.64 28.15 -22.30
N PHE A 11 -13.51 27.34 -23.38
CA PHE A 11 -13.46 25.89 -23.19
C PHE A 11 -12.16 25.46 -22.50
N SER A 12 -11.03 26.16 -22.68
CA SER A 12 -9.77 25.83 -22.01
C SER A 12 -9.86 26.07 -20.51
N LEU A 13 -10.50 27.17 -20.08
CA LEU A 13 -10.82 27.41 -18.67
C LEU A 13 -11.76 26.33 -18.13
N GLY A 14 -12.77 25.94 -18.90
CA GLY A 14 -13.65 24.82 -18.54
C GLY A 14 -12.88 23.52 -18.35
N THR A 15 -12.01 23.15 -19.29
CA THR A 15 -11.14 21.96 -19.18
C THR A 15 -10.22 22.04 -17.97
N TYR A 16 -9.62 23.20 -17.70
CA TYR A 16 -8.78 23.42 -16.52
C TYR A 16 -9.56 23.26 -15.21
N LEU A 17 -10.76 23.83 -15.11
CA LEU A 17 -11.61 23.68 -13.93
C LEU A 17 -12.08 22.23 -13.75
N ALA A 18 -12.34 21.50 -14.84
CA ALA A 18 -12.67 20.07 -14.78
C ALA A 18 -11.53 19.23 -14.22
N THR A 19 -10.28 19.50 -14.64
CA THR A 19 -9.12 18.74 -14.17
C THR A 19 -8.68 19.12 -12.76
N LEU A 20 -8.96 20.34 -12.30
CA LEU A 20 -8.70 20.79 -10.94
C LEU A 20 -9.63 20.19 -9.88
N GLN A 21 -10.71 19.52 -10.26
CA GLN A 21 -11.65 18.96 -9.29
C GLN A 21 -11.08 17.79 -8.48
N ASN A 22 -10.01 17.16 -8.97
CA ASN A 22 -9.38 16.01 -8.34
C ASN A 22 -8.82 16.39 -6.97
N THR A 23 -9.13 15.61 -5.94
CA THR A 23 -8.50 15.75 -4.63
C THR A 23 -7.00 15.48 -4.76
N ARG A 24 -6.20 16.35 -4.13
CA ARG A 24 -4.76 16.13 -4.04
C ARG A 24 -4.45 14.96 -3.12
N SER A 25 -3.41 14.23 -3.48
CA SER A 25 -2.80 13.25 -2.60
C SER A 25 -2.09 13.96 -1.43
N THR A 26 -1.75 13.22 -0.38
CA THR A 26 -0.94 13.72 0.72
C THR A 26 0.56 13.71 0.41
N TYR A 27 0.97 13.42 -0.83
CA TYR A 27 2.35 13.52 -1.30
C TYR A 27 2.83 14.97 -1.25
N VAL A 28 3.92 15.23 -0.51
CA VAL A 28 4.35 16.58 -0.14
C VAL A 28 5.26 17.21 -1.19
N CYS A 29 5.12 18.53 -1.40
CA CYS A 29 6.13 19.36 -2.03
C CYS A 29 6.77 20.28 -0.98
N PHE A 30 8.08 20.27 -0.82
CA PHE A 30 8.76 21.04 0.24
C PHE A 30 9.13 22.42 -0.28
N ASN A 31 8.41 23.47 0.12
CA ASN A 31 8.66 24.85 -0.35
C ASN A 31 10.12 25.35 -0.20
N LEU A 32 10.88 24.81 0.75
CA LEU A 32 12.30 25.16 0.97
C LEU A 32 13.26 24.61 -0.10
N VAL A 33 12.84 23.58 -0.84
CA VAL A 33 13.62 22.94 -1.92
C VAL A 33 12.92 23.06 -3.26
N ASP A 34 11.60 22.93 -3.25
CA ASP A 34 10.73 22.94 -4.41
C ASP A 34 10.25 24.38 -4.68
N SER A 35 10.75 24.98 -5.75
CA SER A 35 10.35 26.34 -6.13
C SER A 35 9.17 26.31 -7.10
N LYS A 36 7.98 26.60 -6.58
CA LYS A 36 6.76 26.74 -7.41
C LYS A 36 6.94 27.76 -8.53
N SER A 37 7.59 28.89 -8.28
CA SER A 37 7.80 29.93 -9.30
C SER A 37 8.72 29.46 -10.41
N GLN A 38 9.80 28.75 -10.08
CA GLN A 38 10.68 28.15 -11.08
C GLN A 38 9.97 27.04 -11.86
N THR A 39 9.22 26.15 -11.19
CA THR A 39 8.46 25.11 -11.88
C THR A 39 7.44 25.71 -12.85
N VAL A 40 6.68 26.71 -12.42
CA VAL A 40 5.71 27.41 -13.30
C VAL A 40 6.44 28.13 -14.43
N LEU A 41 7.56 28.80 -14.16
CA LEU A 41 8.37 29.45 -15.19
C LEU A 41 8.87 28.45 -16.23
N LEU A 42 9.41 27.31 -15.80
CA LEU A 42 9.89 26.25 -16.69
C LEU A 42 8.73 25.60 -17.46
N GLN A 43 7.56 25.45 -16.86
CA GLN A 43 6.35 24.97 -17.55
C GLN A 43 5.87 25.98 -18.60
N LEU A 44 5.88 27.27 -18.29
CA LEU A 44 5.54 28.34 -19.25
C LEU A 44 6.57 28.41 -20.39
N LEU A 45 7.86 28.29 -20.06
CA LEU A 45 8.92 28.25 -21.06
C LEU A 45 8.78 27.01 -21.96
N GLY A 46 8.51 25.85 -21.37
CA GLY A 46 8.20 24.62 -22.10
C GLY A 46 6.99 24.80 -23.02
N LEU A 47 5.90 25.38 -22.52
CA LEU A 47 4.70 25.67 -23.31
C LEU A 47 4.99 26.61 -24.49
N VAL A 48 5.80 27.65 -24.29
CA VAL A 48 6.22 28.58 -25.35
C VAL A 48 7.10 27.87 -26.37
N LEU A 49 8.02 27.01 -25.92
CA LEU A 49 8.86 26.19 -26.79
C LEU A 49 8.04 25.20 -27.61
N ASP A 50 7.09 24.49 -26.99
CA ASP A 50 6.17 23.58 -27.67
C ASP A 50 5.34 24.32 -28.72
N ALA A 51 4.80 25.50 -28.39
CA ALA A 51 4.09 26.35 -29.34
C ALA A 51 4.98 26.78 -30.52
N ALA A 52 6.24 27.15 -30.24
CA ALA A 52 7.21 27.51 -31.27
C ALA A 52 7.56 26.32 -32.17
N ILE A 53 7.79 25.13 -31.59
CA ILE A 53 8.05 23.89 -32.33
C ILE A 53 6.87 23.56 -33.25
N VAL A 54 5.64 23.59 -32.74
CA VAL A 54 4.43 23.34 -33.53
C VAL A 54 4.28 24.37 -34.66
N ALA A 55 4.54 25.65 -34.39
CA ALA A 55 4.47 26.71 -35.41
C ALA A 55 5.55 26.57 -36.49
N LEU A 56 6.79 26.25 -36.11
CA LEU A 56 7.89 26.01 -37.04
C LEU A 56 7.66 24.76 -37.88
N LEU A 57 7.21 23.67 -37.26
CA LEU A 57 6.87 22.43 -37.95
C LEU A 57 5.76 22.66 -38.97
N TRP A 58 4.68 23.36 -38.57
CA TRP A 58 3.62 23.75 -39.49
C TRP A 58 4.14 24.62 -40.64
N ARG A 59 5.01 25.60 -40.36
CA ARG A 59 5.60 26.46 -41.40
C ARG A 59 6.45 25.65 -42.39
N ILE A 60 7.20 24.65 -41.94
CA ILE A 60 8.00 23.78 -42.82
C ILE A 60 7.07 22.93 -43.70
N LEU A 61 6.03 22.34 -43.11
CA LEU A 61 5.14 21.42 -43.81
C LEU A 61 4.14 22.12 -44.74
N ALA A 62 3.67 23.32 -44.38
CA ALA A 62 2.72 24.09 -45.18
C ALA A 62 3.24 24.46 -46.58
N TRP A 63 4.57 24.57 -46.73
CA TRP A 63 5.22 24.91 -48.00
C TRP A 63 5.41 23.72 -48.95
N THR A 64 5.11 22.50 -48.49
CA THR A 64 5.26 21.29 -49.30
C THR A 64 3.94 20.92 -49.98
N ARG A 65 3.97 20.73 -51.31
CA ARG A 65 2.74 20.57 -52.12
C ARG A 65 2.15 19.16 -52.12
N THR A 66 2.94 18.11 -51.89
CA THR A 66 2.47 16.71 -51.97
C THR A 66 2.53 16.01 -50.62
N ALA A 67 1.56 15.14 -50.35
CA ALA A 67 1.52 14.33 -49.12
C ALA A 67 2.78 13.46 -48.96
N ARG A 68 3.32 12.94 -50.08
CA ARG A 68 4.57 12.17 -50.10
C ARG A 68 5.77 12.98 -49.63
N LEU A 69 5.85 14.26 -50.02
CA LEU A 69 6.94 15.15 -49.59
C LEU A 69 6.77 15.56 -48.11
N LYS A 70 5.53 15.81 -47.66
CA LYS A 70 5.20 16.05 -46.24
C LYS A 70 5.66 14.89 -45.35
N LEU A 71 5.30 13.66 -45.70
CA LEU A 71 5.70 12.45 -44.98
C LEU A 71 7.22 12.27 -44.95
N ARG A 72 7.90 12.50 -46.08
CA ARG A 72 9.37 12.41 -46.15
C ARG A 72 10.04 13.43 -45.24
N MET A 73 9.60 14.69 -45.29
CA MET A 73 10.13 15.75 -44.42
C MET A 73 9.87 15.48 -42.94
N LEU A 74 8.64 15.07 -42.59
CA LEU A 74 8.30 14.72 -41.21
C LEU A 74 9.14 13.54 -40.71
N GLY A 75 9.30 12.51 -41.53
CA GLY A 75 10.17 11.37 -41.23
C GLY A 75 11.61 11.80 -40.98
N THR A 76 12.17 12.66 -41.85
CA THR A 76 13.54 13.20 -41.66
C THR A 76 13.67 14.00 -40.37
N VAL A 77 12.73 14.89 -40.07
CA VAL A 77 12.73 15.70 -38.82
C VAL A 77 12.66 14.79 -37.59
N LEU A 78 11.77 13.79 -37.58
CA LEU A 78 11.63 12.85 -36.47
C LEU A 78 12.89 11.99 -36.30
N THR A 79 13.49 11.49 -37.38
CA THR A 79 14.75 10.70 -37.30
C THR A 79 15.93 11.52 -36.81
N LEU A 80 16.05 12.79 -37.24
CA LEU A 80 17.10 13.68 -36.78
C LEU A 80 16.92 14.02 -35.30
N SER A 81 15.68 14.27 -34.87
CA SER A 81 15.34 14.51 -33.47
C SER A 81 15.61 13.27 -32.60
N ALA A 82 15.29 12.08 -33.09
CA ALA A 82 15.62 10.84 -32.40
C ALA A 82 17.14 10.63 -32.29
N ALA A 83 17.91 10.94 -33.34
CA ALA A 83 19.36 10.83 -33.35
C ALA A 83 20.03 11.82 -32.38
N THR A 84 19.53 13.06 -32.29
CA THR A 84 20.05 14.05 -31.34
C THR A 84 19.74 13.66 -29.90
N VAL A 85 18.51 13.22 -29.61
CA VAL A 85 18.14 12.70 -28.27
C VAL A 85 18.98 11.48 -27.91
N ALA A 86 19.15 10.54 -28.84
CA ALA A 86 19.99 9.36 -28.64
C ALA A 86 21.45 9.75 -28.37
N SER A 87 21.98 10.77 -29.06
CA SER A 87 23.35 11.25 -28.84
C SER A 87 23.51 11.96 -27.50
N VAL A 88 22.54 12.78 -27.09
CA VAL A 88 22.51 13.41 -25.75
C VAL A 88 22.44 12.33 -24.67
N TRP A 89 21.61 11.30 -24.88
CA TRP A 89 21.50 10.17 -23.98
C TRP A 89 22.82 9.38 -23.88
N LEU A 90 23.45 9.08 -25.02
CA LEU A 90 24.69 8.31 -25.09
C LEU A 90 25.86 9.11 -24.48
N PHE A 91 25.90 10.42 -24.69
CA PHE A 91 26.87 11.31 -24.06
C PHE A 91 26.64 11.43 -22.54
N GLY A 92 25.38 11.56 -22.11
CA GLY A 92 25.01 11.61 -20.70
C GLY A 92 25.32 10.32 -19.95
N THR A 93 25.15 9.16 -20.59
CA THR A 93 25.50 7.85 -20.02
C THR A 93 27.01 7.64 -19.94
N ILE A 94 27.78 8.12 -20.92
CA ILE A 94 29.26 8.10 -20.88
C ILE A 94 29.79 8.99 -19.74
N LEU A 95 29.26 10.20 -19.59
CA LEU A 95 29.72 11.17 -18.58
C LEU A 95 29.23 10.84 -17.15
N GLY A 96 28.01 10.31 -17.02
CA GLY A 96 27.35 10.06 -15.73
C GLY A 96 27.65 8.70 -15.11
N GLY A 97 28.36 7.82 -15.83
CA GLY A 97 28.53 6.41 -15.50
C GLY A 97 27.25 5.61 -15.76
N THR A 98 27.41 4.33 -16.15
CA THR A 98 26.32 3.40 -16.51
C THR A 98 25.33 3.09 -15.37
N ARG A 99 25.57 3.60 -14.15
CA ARG A 99 24.91 3.17 -12.91
C ARG A 99 23.60 3.87 -12.56
N ARG A 100 23.19 4.94 -13.28
CA ARG A 100 21.98 5.71 -12.94
C ARG A 100 20.70 5.25 -13.64
N PHE A 101 20.77 4.35 -14.61
CA PHE A 101 19.62 4.03 -15.46
C PHE A 101 19.56 2.53 -15.78
N ASN A 102 19.03 1.74 -14.85
CA ASN A 102 18.51 0.41 -15.18
C ASN A 102 17.18 0.59 -15.92
N VAL A 103 17.23 0.69 -17.25
CA VAL A 103 16.05 0.45 -18.07
C VAL A 103 15.89 -1.08 -18.12
N ALA A 104 15.27 -1.64 -17.09
CA ALA A 104 14.91 -3.05 -17.07
C ALA A 104 13.82 -3.27 -18.14
N PHE A 105 14.24 -3.60 -19.37
CA PHE A 105 13.35 -4.02 -20.44
C PHE A 105 12.78 -5.40 -20.10
N GLY A 106 11.67 -5.45 -19.36
CA GLY A 106 10.83 -6.65 -19.31
C GLY A 106 10.19 -6.89 -20.68
N SER A 107 10.03 -8.16 -21.09
CA SER A 107 9.52 -8.49 -22.43
C SER A 107 8.10 -8.00 -22.70
N LEU A 108 7.27 -7.85 -21.65
CA LEU A 108 5.93 -7.25 -21.73
C LEU A 108 6.00 -5.72 -21.94
N TYR A 109 6.92 -5.05 -21.25
CA TYR A 109 7.15 -3.61 -21.41
C TYR A 109 7.69 -3.26 -22.80
N GLY A 110 8.45 -4.16 -23.44
CA GLY A 110 8.94 -3.94 -24.80
C GLY A 110 7.82 -3.81 -25.84
N PHE A 111 6.78 -4.64 -25.73
CA PHE A 111 5.61 -4.55 -26.61
C PHE A 111 4.78 -3.29 -26.33
N ASP A 112 4.55 -2.97 -25.06
CA ASP A 112 3.82 -1.75 -24.69
C ASP A 112 4.55 -0.50 -25.20
N VAL A 113 5.88 -0.42 -25.03
CA VAL A 113 6.70 0.67 -25.57
C VAL A 113 6.57 0.76 -27.09
N LEU A 114 6.60 -0.37 -27.81
CA LEU A 114 6.45 -0.36 -29.27
C LEU A 114 5.04 0.08 -29.71
N VAL A 115 4.00 -0.42 -29.05
CA VAL A 115 2.60 -0.08 -29.35
C VAL A 115 2.33 1.39 -29.04
N ASP A 116 2.74 1.88 -27.87
CA ASP A 116 2.59 3.27 -27.46
C ASP A 116 3.42 4.20 -28.35
N SER A 117 4.64 3.81 -28.72
CA SER A 117 5.47 4.57 -29.66
C SER A 117 4.83 4.63 -31.04
N ALA A 118 4.26 3.52 -31.53
CA ALA A 118 3.54 3.48 -32.80
C ALA A 118 2.28 4.35 -32.75
N ALA A 119 1.49 4.26 -31.69
CA ALA A 119 0.29 5.06 -31.49
C ALA A 119 0.63 6.56 -31.41
N PHE A 120 1.69 6.93 -30.67
CA PHE A 120 2.17 8.30 -30.58
C PHE A 120 2.68 8.82 -31.93
N ALA A 121 3.44 8.00 -32.67
CA ALA A 121 3.90 8.37 -34.01
C ALA A 121 2.72 8.61 -34.97
N VAL A 122 1.71 7.73 -34.97
CA VAL A 122 0.48 7.91 -35.75
C VAL A 122 -0.23 9.19 -35.34
N LEU A 123 -0.39 9.44 -34.03
CA LEU A 123 -1.01 10.66 -33.52
C LEU A 123 -0.27 11.92 -34.01
N VAL A 124 1.06 11.97 -33.90
CA VAL A 124 1.89 13.11 -34.32
C VAL A 124 1.80 13.32 -35.83
N ILE A 125 1.87 12.25 -36.63
CA ILE A 125 1.72 12.33 -38.09
C ILE A 125 0.33 12.85 -38.44
N SER A 126 -0.73 12.23 -37.92
CA SER A 126 -2.12 12.63 -38.19
C SER A 126 -2.42 14.06 -37.75
N ALA A 127 -1.97 14.47 -36.56
CA ALA A 127 -2.14 15.83 -36.06
C ALA A 127 -1.38 16.86 -36.90
N SER A 128 -0.18 16.53 -37.37
CA SER A 128 0.63 17.39 -38.25
C SER A 128 -0.05 17.61 -39.59
N PHE A 129 -0.60 16.54 -40.19
CA PHE A 129 -1.38 16.62 -41.43
C PHE A 129 -2.66 17.44 -41.24
N TRP A 130 -3.39 17.20 -40.16
CA TRP A 130 -4.61 17.94 -39.84
C TRP A 130 -4.34 19.44 -39.62
N GLY A 131 -3.25 19.78 -38.92
CA GLY A 131 -2.82 21.16 -38.73
C GLY A 131 -2.40 21.85 -40.03
N CYS A 132 -1.84 21.11 -41.00
CA CYS A 132 -1.48 21.65 -42.31
C CYS A 132 -2.68 21.94 -43.20
N GLU A 133 -3.76 21.15 -43.10
CA GLU A 133 -4.98 21.36 -43.90
C GLU A 133 -5.91 22.41 -43.29
N THR A 134 -5.85 22.61 -41.98
CA THR A 134 -6.71 23.56 -41.27
C THR A 134 -5.90 24.72 -40.70
N SER A 135 -5.48 24.62 -39.44
CA SER A 135 -4.60 25.55 -38.74
C SER A 135 -4.04 24.85 -37.51
N THR A 136 -2.95 25.37 -36.92
CA THR A 136 -2.36 24.78 -35.70
C THR A 136 -3.27 24.86 -34.47
N ILE A 137 -4.19 25.83 -34.43
CA ILE A 137 -5.13 26.01 -33.31
C ILE A 137 -6.29 25.01 -33.35
N THR A 138 -6.67 24.49 -34.53
CA THR A 138 -7.84 23.60 -34.64
C THR A 138 -7.62 22.24 -33.97
N PRO A 139 -6.55 21.48 -34.25
CA PRO A 139 -6.31 20.18 -33.60
C PRO A 139 -6.14 20.30 -32.08
N SER A 140 -5.39 21.30 -31.62
CA SER A 140 -5.15 21.53 -30.18
C SER A 140 -6.44 21.90 -29.44
N SER A 141 -7.27 22.77 -30.03
CA SER A 141 -8.58 23.13 -29.48
C SER A 141 -9.53 21.94 -29.42
N VAL A 142 -9.58 21.13 -30.48
CA VAL A 142 -10.44 19.94 -30.52
C VAL A 142 -10.03 18.92 -29.47
N VAL A 143 -8.74 18.61 -29.34
CA VAL A 143 -8.27 17.72 -28.28
C VAL A 143 -8.61 18.29 -26.90
N THR A 144 -8.42 19.59 -26.68
CA THR A 144 -8.66 20.24 -25.38
C THR A 144 -10.11 20.15 -24.94
N PHE A 145 -11.09 20.48 -25.81
CA PHE A 145 -12.49 20.38 -25.41
C PHE A 145 -12.99 18.93 -25.37
N LEU A 146 -12.43 18.00 -26.14
CA LEU A 146 -12.80 16.58 -26.06
C LEU A 146 -12.33 15.96 -24.75
N VAL A 147 -11.07 16.21 -24.36
CA VAL A 147 -10.52 15.81 -23.06
C VAL A 147 -11.30 16.49 -21.92
N GLY A 148 -11.61 17.77 -22.07
CA GLY A 148 -12.44 18.51 -21.12
C GLY A 148 -13.84 17.91 -20.97
N ALA A 149 -14.51 17.60 -22.08
CA ALA A 149 -15.85 17.02 -22.08
C ALA A 149 -15.86 15.63 -21.45
N TRP A 150 -14.86 14.79 -21.77
CA TRP A 150 -14.67 13.49 -21.15
C TRP A 150 -14.47 13.61 -19.63
N THR A 151 -13.51 14.46 -19.21
CA THR A 151 -13.19 14.65 -17.78
C THR A 151 -14.39 15.20 -17.02
N SER A 152 -15.11 16.18 -17.58
CA SER A 152 -16.29 16.75 -16.96
C SER A 152 -17.45 15.75 -16.88
N ALA A 153 -17.64 14.92 -17.90
CA ALA A 153 -18.61 13.83 -17.86
C ALA A 153 -18.28 12.83 -16.74
N VAL A 154 -17.00 12.45 -16.59
CA VAL A 154 -16.54 11.62 -15.48
C VAL A 154 -16.85 12.28 -14.13
N ASN A 155 -16.59 13.58 -13.97
CA ASN A 155 -16.86 14.32 -12.73
C ASN A 155 -18.36 14.43 -12.38
N VAL A 156 -19.24 14.48 -13.38
CA VAL A 156 -20.71 14.45 -13.17
C VAL A 156 -21.15 13.03 -12.80
N LEU A 157 -20.57 12.01 -13.43
CA LEU A 157 -20.85 10.61 -13.12
C LEU A 157 -20.31 10.20 -11.75
N SER A 158 -19.24 10.82 -11.25
CA SER A 158 -18.71 10.62 -9.89
C SER A 158 -19.38 11.48 -8.81
N LEU A 159 -20.21 12.46 -9.19
CA LEU A 159 -20.94 13.31 -8.24
C LEU A 159 -21.73 12.47 -7.24
N GLY A 160 -21.63 12.83 -5.95
CA GLY A 160 -22.28 12.15 -4.84
C GLY A 160 -21.32 11.29 -4.00
N ASP A 161 -20.13 11.01 -4.51
CA ASP A 161 -19.02 10.45 -3.72
C ASP A 161 -18.49 11.49 -2.71
N TRP A 162 -17.91 11.03 -1.59
CA TRP A 162 -17.41 11.88 -0.50
C TRP A 162 -16.32 12.88 -0.97
N ALA A 163 -15.64 12.57 -2.06
CA ALA A 163 -14.67 13.45 -2.71
C ALA A 163 -15.28 14.49 -3.67
N HIS A 164 -16.46 14.19 -4.24
CA HIS A 164 -17.13 14.92 -5.32
C HIS A 164 -18.49 15.47 -4.83
N GLY A 165 -18.48 16.32 -3.80
CA GLY A 165 -19.69 16.86 -3.18
C GLY A 165 -20.25 18.18 -3.79
N ALA A 166 -19.52 18.84 -4.70
CA ALA A 166 -19.86 20.19 -5.17
C ALA A 166 -20.54 20.20 -6.55
N ARG A 167 -21.86 20.43 -6.59
CA ARG A 167 -22.65 20.51 -7.84
C ARG A 167 -22.12 21.54 -8.84
N ALA A 168 -21.77 22.73 -8.36
CA ALA A 168 -21.22 23.80 -9.21
C ALA A 168 -19.89 23.37 -9.84
N GLY A 169 -19.07 22.66 -9.07
CA GLY A 169 -17.80 22.13 -9.57
C GLY A 169 -17.99 21.16 -10.73
N SER A 170 -19.00 20.28 -10.69
CA SER A 170 -19.25 19.34 -11.79
C SER A 170 -19.95 19.98 -12.99
N LEU A 171 -20.82 20.98 -12.79
CA LEU A 171 -21.61 21.59 -13.87
C LEU A 171 -20.88 22.72 -14.61
N VAL A 172 -20.28 23.67 -13.89
CA VAL A 172 -19.68 24.87 -14.50
C VAL A 172 -18.66 24.51 -15.60
N PRO A 173 -17.76 23.52 -15.41
CA PRO A 173 -16.83 23.09 -16.46
C PRO A 173 -17.55 22.60 -17.72
N VAL A 174 -18.58 21.76 -17.59
CA VAL A 174 -19.35 21.24 -18.73
C VAL A 174 -19.95 22.39 -19.54
N TRP A 175 -20.53 23.37 -18.86
CA TRP A 175 -21.13 24.54 -19.50
C TRP A 175 -20.09 25.37 -20.27
N LEU A 176 -18.94 25.66 -19.65
CA LEU A 176 -17.85 26.38 -20.28
C LEU A 176 -17.28 25.63 -21.50
N ILE A 177 -17.08 24.32 -21.37
CA ILE A 177 -16.57 23.47 -22.46
C ILE A 177 -17.57 23.41 -23.61
N ALA A 178 -18.83 23.08 -23.35
CA ALA A 178 -19.84 22.93 -24.38
C ALA A 178 -20.14 24.26 -25.10
N PHE A 179 -20.29 25.36 -24.35
CA PHE A 179 -20.48 26.68 -24.93
C PHE A 179 -19.25 27.15 -25.72
N GLY A 180 -18.05 27.01 -25.15
CA GLY A 180 -16.81 27.38 -25.81
C GLY A 180 -16.55 26.56 -27.07
N ALA A 181 -16.81 25.25 -27.05
CA ALA A 181 -16.63 24.36 -28.21
C ALA A 181 -17.61 24.70 -29.34
N VAL A 182 -18.90 24.92 -29.03
CA VAL A 182 -19.88 25.35 -30.03
C VAL A 182 -19.43 26.69 -30.61
N LEU A 183 -19.16 27.69 -29.78
CA LEU A 183 -18.70 29.00 -30.24
C LEU A 183 -17.47 28.89 -31.15
N PHE A 184 -16.49 28.07 -30.77
CA PHE A 184 -15.28 27.82 -31.54
C PHE A 184 -15.57 27.31 -32.96
N THR A 185 -16.46 26.32 -33.11
CA THR A 185 -16.81 25.76 -34.43
C THR A 185 -17.47 26.77 -35.38
N TYR A 186 -18.23 27.72 -34.84
CA TYR A 186 -18.83 28.80 -35.63
C TYR A 186 -17.82 29.92 -35.92
N THR A 187 -16.99 30.31 -34.95
CA THR A 187 -16.02 31.39 -35.15
C THR A 187 -14.86 31.00 -36.07
N HIS A 188 -14.48 29.71 -36.13
CA HIS A 188 -13.40 29.20 -36.97
C HIS A 188 -13.89 28.47 -38.24
N ASP A 189 -15.18 28.60 -38.59
CA ASP A 189 -15.86 27.90 -39.69
C ASP A 189 -15.53 26.40 -39.83
N VAL A 190 -15.44 25.71 -38.70
CA VAL A 190 -15.18 24.26 -38.68
C VAL A 190 -16.48 23.52 -39.02
N ARG A 191 -16.55 22.95 -40.23
CA ARG A 191 -17.79 22.33 -40.76
C ARG A 191 -18.09 20.94 -40.19
N SER A 192 -17.06 20.18 -39.85
CA SER A 192 -17.18 18.85 -39.23
C SER A 192 -15.97 18.52 -38.37
N ILE A 193 -16.19 17.71 -37.33
CA ILE A 193 -15.17 17.17 -36.44
C ILE A 193 -15.46 15.68 -36.29
N ILE A 194 -14.48 14.81 -36.55
CA ILE A 194 -14.62 13.34 -36.46
C ILE A 194 -15.89 12.86 -37.21
N PHE A 195 -16.01 13.24 -38.48
CA PHE A 195 -17.16 12.91 -39.35
C PHE A 195 -18.55 13.42 -38.88
N MET A 196 -18.65 14.06 -37.72
CA MET A 196 -19.87 14.72 -37.25
C MET A 196 -19.95 16.14 -37.81
N ARG A 197 -21.05 16.46 -38.49
CA ARG A 197 -21.34 17.82 -38.96
C ARG A 197 -21.52 18.76 -37.77
N ARG A 198 -21.13 20.03 -37.92
CA ARG A 198 -21.27 21.08 -36.89
C ARG A 198 -22.62 21.09 -36.20
N ILE A 199 -23.72 20.97 -36.94
CA ILE A 199 -25.09 20.95 -36.38
C ILE A 199 -25.30 19.76 -35.43
N VAL A 200 -24.83 18.57 -35.80
CA VAL A 200 -24.93 17.36 -34.97
C VAL A 200 -24.10 17.52 -33.71
N LEU A 201 -22.90 18.11 -33.82
CA LEU A 201 -22.03 18.37 -32.67
C LEU A 201 -22.65 19.38 -31.70
N THR A 202 -23.29 20.43 -32.20
CA THR A 202 -24.04 21.39 -31.36
C THR A 202 -25.19 20.69 -30.63
N ILE A 203 -25.97 19.85 -31.33
CA ILE A 203 -27.04 19.07 -30.71
C ILE A 203 -26.48 18.15 -29.62
N PHE A 204 -25.35 17.49 -29.87
CA PHE A 204 -24.68 16.63 -28.90
C PHE A 204 -24.27 17.40 -27.64
N PHE A 205 -23.61 18.56 -27.77
CA PHE A 205 -23.21 19.37 -26.61
C PHE A 205 -24.40 19.94 -25.84
N MET A 206 -25.49 20.30 -26.54
CA MET A 206 -26.73 20.71 -25.88
C MET A 206 -27.37 19.54 -25.11
N ALA A 207 -27.43 18.36 -25.72
CA ALA A 207 -27.90 17.15 -25.03
C ALA A 207 -27.02 16.79 -23.83
N LEU A 208 -25.69 16.96 -23.94
CA LEU A 208 -24.75 16.75 -22.84
C LEU A 208 -25.02 17.72 -21.68
N ILE A 209 -25.21 19.01 -21.95
CA ILE A 209 -25.56 20.01 -20.92
C ILE A 209 -26.89 19.62 -20.24
N ILE A 210 -27.92 19.28 -21.01
CA ILE A 210 -29.23 18.90 -20.47
C ILE A 210 -29.09 17.65 -19.61
N ALA A 211 -28.48 16.59 -20.13
CA ALA A 211 -28.29 15.32 -19.42
C ALA A 211 -27.48 15.50 -18.13
N THR A 212 -26.35 16.21 -18.18
CA THR A 212 -25.51 16.46 -17.01
C THR A 212 -26.21 17.33 -15.95
N THR A 213 -27.01 18.31 -16.38
CA THR A 213 -27.85 19.12 -15.49
C THR A 213 -28.90 18.26 -14.80
N VAL A 214 -29.65 17.44 -15.55
CA VAL A 214 -30.64 16.52 -14.99
C VAL A 214 -29.97 15.55 -14.00
N ILE A 215 -28.86 14.92 -14.36
CA ILE A 215 -28.12 14.00 -13.49
C ILE A 215 -27.68 14.70 -12.21
N THR A 216 -27.13 15.92 -12.31
CA THR A 216 -26.59 16.65 -11.15
C THR A 216 -27.67 17.04 -10.13
N PHE A 217 -28.87 17.41 -10.60
CA PHE A 217 -29.97 17.79 -9.72
C PHE A 217 -30.82 16.61 -9.24
N THR A 218 -30.83 15.49 -9.97
CA THR A 218 -31.51 14.23 -9.55
C THR A 218 -30.67 13.40 -8.59
N LYS A 219 -29.33 13.41 -8.73
CA LYS A 219 -28.43 12.75 -7.77
C LYS A 219 -28.55 13.39 -6.39
N ARG A 220 -28.81 12.54 -5.39
CA ARG A 220 -28.74 12.91 -3.97
C ARG A 220 -27.28 12.92 -3.55
N LEU A 221 -26.83 14.04 -2.99
CA LEU A 221 -25.54 14.10 -2.31
C LEU A 221 -25.64 13.26 -1.03
N GLU A 222 -24.54 12.62 -0.66
CA GLU A 222 -24.46 11.83 0.57
C GLU A 222 -24.70 12.75 1.78
N VAL A 223 -25.74 12.44 2.54
CA VAL A 223 -26.11 13.13 3.77
C VAL A 223 -26.48 12.07 4.78
N PHE A 224 -25.90 12.16 5.98
CA PHE A 224 -26.15 11.24 7.06
C PHE A 224 -27.19 11.84 7.99
N ASP A 225 -28.39 11.25 8.01
CA ASP A 225 -29.49 11.72 8.84
C ASP A 225 -29.43 11.03 10.22
N LYS A 226 -29.78 11.79 11.27
CA LYS A 226 -29.91 11.38 12.69
C LYS A 226 -28.61 11.02 13.42
N ARG A 227 -27.60 10.45 12.75
CA ARG A 227 -26.34 10.02 13.39
C ARG A 227 -25.14 10.14 12.45
N HIS A 228 -23.96 10.18 13.05
CA HIS A 228 -22.70 10.24 12.33
C HIS A 228 -22.34 8.84 11.79
N PRO A 229 -21.74 8.70 10.59
CA PRO A 229 -21.42 7.40 9.98
C PRO A 229 -20.49 6.51 10.83
N ILE A 230 -19.63 7.09 11.69
CA ILE A 230 -18.83 6.30 12.64
C ILE A 230 -19.72 5.50 13.63
N ASN A 231 -20.90 6.01 13.99
CA ASN A 231 -21.83 5.26 14.84
C ASN A 231 -22.23 3.93 14.19
N ASP A 232 -22.44 3.91 12.87
CA ASP A 232 -22.77 2.69 12.13
C ASP A 232 -21.57 1.73 12.09
N LEU A 233 -20.35 2.25 11.89
CA LEU A 233 -19.13 1.44 11.87
C LEU A 233 -18.84 0.76 13.23
N ILE A 234 -19.05 1.47 14.34
CA ILE A 234 -18.91 0.92 15.70
C ILE A 234 -19.95 -0.19 15.94
N TYR A 235 -21.20 0.05 15.56
CA TYR A 235 -22.27 -0.94 15.71
C TYR A 235 -22.04 -2.20 14.85
N GLU A 236 -21.67 -2.01 13.58
CA GLU A 236 -21.35 -3.11 12.67
C GLU A 236 -20.15 -3.92 13.15
N ALA A 237 -19.14 -3.26 13.72
CA ALA A 237 -17.94 -3.93 14.23
C ALA A 237 -18.27 -4.92 15.35
N GLN A 238 -19.17 -4.55 16.27
CA GLN A 238 -19.64 -5.48 17.30
C GLN A 238 -20.30 -6.72 16.67
N THR A 239 -21.23 -6.51 15.73
CA THR A 239 -21.92 -7.63 15.06
C THR A 239 -20.95 -8.52 14.28
N LYS A 240 -19.95 -7.93 13.60
CA LYS A 240 -18.90 -8.67 12.87
C LYS A 240 -18.04 -9.50 13.82
N HIS A 241 -17.63 -8.92 14.95
CA HIS A 241 -16.84 -9.63 15.95
C HIS A 241 -17.62 -10.78 16.60
N GLU A 242 -18.89 -10.57 16.97
CA GLU A 242 -19.73 -11.63 17.53
C GLU A 242 -19.90 -12.81 16.57
N ARG A 243 -20.12 -12.53 15.27
CA ARG A 243 -20.20 -13.57 14.23
C ARG A 243 -18.88 -14.33 14.08
N TRP A 244 -17.77 -13.61 14.05
CA TRP A 244 -16.44 -14.21 14.01
C TRP A 244 -16.18 -15.07 15.24
N LEU A 245 -16.55 -14.59 16.43
CA LEU A 245 -16.37 -15.30 17.69
C LEU A 245 -17.11 -16.66 17.72
N VAL A 246 -18.32 -16.71 17.15
CA VAL A 246 -19.07 -17.98 16.99
C VAL A 246 -18.28 -18.97 16.13
N GLY A 247 -17.69 -18.50 15.03
CA GLY A 247 -16.88 -19.33 14.12
C GLY A 247 -15.61 -19.90 14.77
N VAL A 248 -14.98 -19.18 15.70
CA VAL A 248 -13.71 -19.60 16.31
C VAL A 248 -13.86 -20.35 17.64
N THR A 249 -15.07 -20.41 18.23
CA THR A 249 -15.38 -21.04 19.53
C THR A 249 -16.37 -22.21 19.46
N THR A 250 -16.62 -22.75 18.26
CA THR A 250 -17.66 -23.76 18.03
C THR A 250 -17.39 -25.05 18.80
N SER A 251 -16.13 -25.48 18.89
CA SER A 251 -15.77 -26.74 19.54
C SER A 251 -15.79 -26.63 21.06
N LYS A 252 -16.58 -27.51 21.70
CA LYS A 252 -16.61 -27.69 23.17
C LYS A 252 -16.03 -29.02 23.63
N THR A 253 -15.82 -29.96 22.70
CA THR A 253 -15.24 -31.27 22.98
C THR A 253 -14.15 -31.59 21.96
N LEU A 254 -13.19 -32.42 22.35
CA LEU A 254 -12.11 -32.84 21.47
C LEU A 254 -12.61 -33.52 20.17
N PRO A 255 -13.59 -34.46 20.21
CA PRO A 255 -14.19 -35.01 18.99
C PRO A 255 -14.79 -33.96 18.04
N ALA A 256 -15.43 -32.92 18.60
CA ALA A 256 -15.97 -31.83 17.79
C ALA A 256 -14.86 -30.99 17.15
N ALA A 257 -13.79 -30.71 17.89
CA ALA A 257 -12.63 -29.98 17.40
C ALA A 257 -11.91 -30.72 16.26
N ILE A 258 -11.74 -32.04 16.39
CA ILE A 258 -11.16 -32.86 15.32
C ILE A 258 -12.05 -32.83 14.07
N LYS A 259 -13.37 -32.98 14.24
CA LYS A 259 -14.31 -32.94 13.12
C LYS A 259 -14.30 -31.58 12.40
N ILE A 260 -14.34 -30.48 13.15
CA ILE A 260 -14.30 -29.12 12.59
C ILE A 260 -12.96 -28.86 11.90
N TYR A 261 -11.85 -29.36 12.47
CA TYR A 261 -10.55 -29.30 11.81
C TYR A 261 -10.58 -29.97 10.43
N GLU A 262 -11.09 -31.20 10.34
CA GLU A 262 -11.18 -31.96 9.09
C GLU A 262 -12.10 -31.31 8.06
N GLU A 263 -13.23 -30.74 8.51
CA GLU A 263 -14.17 -29.99 7.65
C GLU A 263 -13.50 -28.75 7.03
N ARG A 264 -12.62 -28.08 7.78
CA ARG A 264 -11.87 -26.89 7.32
C ARG A 264 -10.64 -27.23 6.49
N HIS A 265 -10.07 -28.41 6.68
CA HIS A 265 -8.89 -28.87 5.98
C HIS A 265 -9.20 -30.16 5.19
N PRO A 266 -9.95 -30.07 4.07
CA PRO A 266 -10.32 -31.24 3.29
C PRO A 266 -9.10 -32.10 2.93
N GLY A 267 -9.17 -33.39 3.26
CA GLY A 267 -8.10 -34.35 3.04
C GLY A 267 -6.98 -34.36 4.08
N LYS A 268 -7.14 -33.64 5.22
CA LYS A 268 -6.16 -33.60 6.30
C LYS A 268 -6.80 -33.96 7.65
N ALA A 269 -6.33 -35.03 8.26
CA ALA A 269 -6.63 -35.42 9.64
C ALA A 269 -6.09 -34.41 10.66
N ALA A 270 -6.64 -34.26 11.87
CA ALA A 270 -6.01 -33.40 12.89
C ALA A 270 -4.56 -33.89 13.19
N PRO A 271 -3.56 -33.01 13.33
CA PRO A 271 -2.16 -33.43 13.48
C PRO A 271 -1.94 -34.28 14.75
N PRO A 272 -0.85 -35.07 14.83
CA PRO A 272 -0.53 -35.79 16.05
C PRO A 272 -0.43 -34.85 17.27
N ASN A 273 -0.87 -35.31 18.44
CA ASN A 273 -0.92 -34.54 19.69
C ASN A 273 -1.85 -33.31 19.66
N PHE A 274 -2.83 -33.29 18.75
CA PHE A 274 -3.89 -32.28 18.72
C PHE A 274 -4.70 -32.24 20.02
N ASP A 275 -4.86 -33.36 20.71
CA ASP A 275 -5.48 -33.44 22.04
C ASP A 275 -4.72 -32.61 23.10
N GLN A 276 -3.39 -32.68 23.10
CA GLN A 276 -2.53 -31.93 24.00
C GLN A 276 -2.63 -30.44 23.71
N TRP A 277 -2.65 -30.06 22.43
CA TRP A 277 -2.91 -28.69 22.03
C TRP A 277 -4.31 -28.21 22.43
N TYR A 278 -5.34 -29.04 22.26
CA TYR A 278 -6.71 -28.70 22.67
C TYR A 278 -6.83 -28.51 24.19
N GLN A 279 -6.12 -29.34 24.97
CA GLN A 279 -6.02 -29.16 26.42
C GLN A 279 -5.25 -27.87 26.79
N PHE A 280 -4.15 -27.57 26.09
CA PHE A 280 -3.38 -26.33 26.27
C PHE A 280 -4.22 -25.09 25.95
N ALA A 281 -5.10 -25.19 24.94
CA ALA A 281 -6.03 -24.16 24.53
C ALA A 281 -7.21 -23.94 25.51
N SER A 282 -7.31 -24.75 26.58
CA SER A 282 -8.37 -24.63 27.58
C SER A 282 -8.43 -23.21 28.17
N GLY A 283 -9.63 -22.62 28.11
CA GLY A 283 -9.92 -21.25 28.55
C GLY A 283 -9.68 -20.16 27.49
N SER A 284 -9.06 -20.46 26.35
CA SER A 284 -8.91 -19.50 25.26
C SER A 284 -10.23 -19.34 24.48
N PRO A 285 -10.59 -18.12 24.05
CA PRO A 285 -11.73 -17.91 23.16
C PRO A 285 -11.44 -18.26 21.70
N ILE A 286 -10.26 -18.76 21.32
CA ILE A 286 -9.93 -19.05 19.92
C ILE A 286 -9.39 -20.48 19.82
N VAL A 287 -10.20 -21.39 19.27
CA VAL A 287 -9.88 -22.82 19.19
C VAL A 287 -9.97 -23.35 17.76
N ASP A 288 -10.94 -22.90 16.97
CA ASP A 288 -11.23 -23.60 15.71
C ASP A 288 -10.57 -22.99 14.47
N GLU A 289 -10.30 -21.68 14.46
CA GLU A 289 -9.92 -20.94 13.24
C GLU A 289 -8.57 -20.23 13.39
N PHE A 290 -7.68 -20.50 12.43
CA PHE A 290 -6.34 -19.92 12.34
C PHE A 290 -6.00 -19.60 10.87
N ALA A 291 -6.82 -18.78 10.22
CA ALA A 291 -6.73 -18.51 8.78
C ALA A 291 -5.38 -17.90 8.37
N GLN A 292 -4.73 -17.15 9.27
CA GLN A 292 -3.39 -16.61 9.06
C GLN A 292 -2.33 -17.72 8.97
N ILE A 293 -2.39 -18.76 9.83
CA ILE A 293 -1.52 -19.92 9.75
C ILE A 293 -1.71 -20.64 8.41
N ASP A 294 -2.96 -20.87 8.02
CA ASP A 294 -3.28 -21.53 6.75
C ASP A 294 -2.74 -20.76 5.54
N ARG A 295 -2.91 -19.44 5.55
CA ARG A 295 -2.41 -18.55 4.50
C ARG A 295 -0.88 -18.58 4.40
N ASP A 296 -0.20 -18.61 5.54
CA ASP A 296 1.26 -18.58 5.62
C ASP A 296 1.89 -19.90 5.20
N LEU A 297 1.25 -21.02 5.55
CA LEU A 297 1.72 -22.36 5.23
C LEU A 297 1.36 -22.81 3.80
N LYS A 298 0.32 -22.21 3.19
CA LYS A 298 -0.17 -22.56 1.85
C LYS A 298 0.94 -22.68 0.78
N PRO A 299 1.90 -21.74 0.64
CA PRO A 299 2.94 -21.85 -0.39
C PRO A 299 3.86 -23.07 -0.23
N PHE A 300 4.02 -23.58 0.99
CA PHE A 300 4.96 -24.66 1.32
C PHE A 300 4.37 -26.06 1.10
N TRP A 301 3.05 -26.19 0.98
CA TRP A 301 2.39 -27.48 0.70
C TRP A 301 2.78 -28.09 -0.66
N ASN A 302 3.18 -27.25 -1.62
CA ASN A 302 3.62 -27.69 -2.95
C ASN A 302 5.04 -28.30 -2.96
N LEU A 303 5.77 -28.22 -1.84
CA LEU A 303 7.11 -28.76 -1.69
C LEU A 303 7.06 -30.12 -0.98
N SER A 304 8.00 -31.01 -1.30
CA SER A 304 8.15 -32.27 -0.57
C SER A 304 8.72 -32.01 0.84
N PRO A 305 8.41 -32.86 1.83
CA PRO A 305 8.98 -32.73 3.18
C PRO A 305 10.52 -32.67 3.19
N GLN A 306 11.18 -33.50 2.39
CA GLN A 306 12.64 -33.49 2.25
C GLN A 306 13.17 -32.15 1.71
N GLU A 307 12.53 -31.57 0.69
CA GLU A 307 12.91 -30.27 0.14
C GLU A 307 12.67 -29.14 1.16
N LEU A 308 11.61 -29.22 1.96
CA LEU A 308 11.37 -28.25 3.04
C LEU A 308 12.50 -28.28 4.07
N ARG A 309 12.91 -29.47 4.54
CA ARG A 309 14.03 -29.62 5.48
C ARG A 309 15.34 -29.05 4.90
N LYS A 310 15.62 -29.28 3.62
CA LYS A 310 16.77 -28.66 2.92
C LYS A 310 16.68 -27.13 2.91
N ARG A 311 15.51 -26.56 2.58
CA ARG A 311 15.32 -25.10 2.55
C ARG A 311 15.40 -24.45 3.93
N VAL A 312 14.94 -25.15 4.97
CA VAL A 312 15.13 -24.73 6.37
C VAL A 312 16.62 -24.61 6.70
N ALA A 313 17.42 -25.63 6.36
CA ALA A 313 18.86 -25.59 6.60
C ALA A 313 19.56 -24.44 5.84
N VAL A 314 19.08 -24.11 4.64
CA VAL A 314 19.57 -22.94 3.87
C VAL A 314 19.16 -21.62 4.54
N ALA A 315 17.91 -21.52 4.99
CA ALA A 315 17.37 -20.31 5.64
C ALA A 315 18.07 -20.02 6.98
N ALA A 316 18.33 -21.05 7.78
CA ALA A 316 19.01 -20.93 9.08
C ALA A 316 20.47 -20.46 8.96
N ARG A 317 21.09 -20.57 7.77
CA ARG A 317 22.47 -20.13 7.50
C ARG A 317 22.53 -18.74 6.86
N GLN A 318 21.38 -18.08 6.63
CA GLN A 318 21.35 -16.73 6.08
C GLN A 318 21.82 -15.71 7.11
N ASP A 319 22.58 -14.71 6.67
CA ASP A 319 23.04 -13.64 7.55
C ASP A 319 21.88 -12.90 8.22
N GLY A 320 21.99 -12.66 9.53
CA GLY A 320 20.97 -11.99 10.34
C GLY A 320 19.71 -12.82 10.58
N ILE A 321 19.74 -14.13 10.38
CA ILE A 321 18.67 -15.07 10.74
C ILE A 321 19.13 -15.92 11.92
N ALA A 322 18.32 -15.94 12.99
CA ALA A 322 18.51 -16.81 14.13
C ALA A 322 17.95 -18.21 13.85
N ALA A 323 18.36 -19.21 14.63
CA ALA A 323 17.82 -20.56 14.56
C ALA A 323 17.37 -21.06 15.93
N VAL A 324 16.19 -21.66 16.00
CA VAL A 324 15.74 -22.46 17.15
C VAL A 324 15.73 -23.93 16.74
N THR A 325 16.39 -24.78 17.53
CA THR A 325 16.47 -26.23 17.28
C THR A 325 15.72 -26.97 18.38
N ILE A 326 14.87 -27.89 17.97
CA ILE A 326 14.07 -28.76 18.84
C ILE A 326 14.52 -30.19 18.56
N GLN A 327 15.07 -30.85 19.56
CA GLN A 327 15.56 -32.23 19.45
C GLN A 327 15.24 -33.01 20.72
N GLY A 328 14.52 -34.11 20.59
CA GLY A 328 14.12 -34.95 21.73
C GLY A 328 13.32 -34.19 22.79
N GLY A 329 12.57 -33.16 22.38
CA GLY A 329 11.83 -32.26 23.28
C GLY A 329 12.68 -31.16 23.94
N GLN A 330 14.00 -31.12 23.75
CA GLN A 330 14.84 -30.03 24.22
C GLN A 330 14.89 -28.89 23.19
N VAL A 331 14.74 -27.64 23.64
CA VAL A 331 14.77 -26.45 22.80
C VAL A 331 16.05 -25.66 23.03
N THR A 332 16.75 -25.30 21.95
CA THR A 332 17.96 -24.48 22.00
C THR A 332 17.90 -23.36 20.97
N GLY A 333 18.42 -22.18 21.32
CA GLY A 333 18.56 -21.03 20.42
C GLY A 333 20.01 -20.83 19.99
N SER A 334 20.22 -20.36 18.76
CA SER A 334 21.54 -19.91 18.27
C SER A 334 21.95 -18.58 18.91
N ASP A 335 23.26 -18.34 19.04
CA ASP A 335 23.76 -17.00 19.35
C ASP A 335 23.61 -16.07 18.13
N THR A 336 22.93 -14.95 18.32
CA THR A 336 22.68 -13.94 17.27
C THR A 336 23.81 -12.91 17.17
N GLY A 337 24.72 -12.87 18.14
CA GLY A 337 25.78 -11.85 18.24
C GLY A 337 25.30 -10.47 18.70
N ASN A 338 24.04 -10.34 19.12
CA ASN A 338 23.46 -9.12 19.69
C ASN A 338 22.63 -9.45 20.94
N ASP A 339 22.93 -8.80 22.07
CA ASP A 339 22.27 -9.09 23.35
C ASP A 339 20.75 -8.88 23.32
N GLY A 340 20.27 -7.86 22.62
CA GLY A 340 18.84 -7.58 22.51
C GLY A 340 18.10 -8.60 21.66
N ASP A 341 18.70 -9.04 20.55
CA ASP A 341 18.14 -10.09 19.70
C ASP A 341 18.23 -11.47 20.38
N ASN A 342 19.30 -11.75 21.13
CA ASN A 342 19.41 -12.93 21.98
C ASN A 342 18.28 -12.97 23.03
N GLN A 343 17.97 -11.83 23.65
CA GLN A 343 16.88 -11.75 24.62
C GLN A 343 15.50 -11.98 23.97
N ASP A 344 15.22 -11.37 22.80
CA ASP A 344 13.99 -11.59 22.05
C ASP A 344 13.87 -13.08 21.61
N LEU A 345 14.99 -13.74 21.23
CA LEU A 345 15.04 -15.16 20.88
C LEU A 345 14.80 -16.08 22.09
N ASP A 346 15.40 -15.75 23.24
CA ASP A 346 15.21 -16.50 24.49
C ASP A 346 13.76 -16.50 24.95
N GLU A 347 13.02 -15.40 24.74
CA GLU A 347 11.58 -15.34 25.01
C GLU A 347 10.81 -16.32 24.10
N VAL A 348 11.21 -16.47 22.83
CA VAL A 348 10.63 -17.47 21.91
C VAL A 348 10.99 -18.90 22.34
N VAL A 349 12.25 -19.17 22.71
CA VAL A 349 12.69 -20.48 23.22
C VAL A 349 11.87 -20.89 24.44
N LYS A 350 11.69 -19.97 25.41
CA LYS A 350 10.88 -20.21 26.63
C LYS A 350 9.42 -20.50 26.33
N MET A 351 8.82 -19.90 25.29
CA MET A 351 7.47 -20.25 24.88
C MET A 351 7.40 -21.68 24.34
N ILE A 352 8.35 -22.05 23.47
CA ILE A 352 8.37 -23.36 22.82
C ILE A 352 8.64 -24.48 23.84
N ASP A 353 9.53 -24.25 24.81
CA ASP A 353 9.90 -25.21 25.85
C ASP A 353 8.68 -25.75 26.64
N LYS A 354 7.64 -24.93 26.81
CA LYS A 354 6.40 -25.32 27.51
C LYS A 354 5.62 -26.44 26.83
N PHE A 355 5.79 -26.64 25.52
CA PHE A 355 5.04 -27.62 24.73
C PHE A 355 5.93 -28.44 23.79
N SER A 356 7.26 -28.30 23.86
CA SER A 356 8.23 -28.93 22.98
C SER A 356 8.15 -30.45 22.96
N GLN A 357 7.79 -31.07 24.10
CA GLN A 357 7.59 -32.52 24.23
C GLN A 357 6.48 -33.10 23.33
N TYR A 358 5.60 -32.25 22.81
CA TYR A 358 4.45 -32.67 21.99
C TYR A 358 4.65 -32.45 20.49
N ILE A 359 5.75 -31.83 20.07
CA ILE A 359 6.06 -31.54 18.67
C ILE A 359 7.27 -32.37 18.21
N PRO A 360 7.42 -32.65 16.90
CA PRO A 360 8.55 -33.43 16.41
C PRO A 360 9.83 -32.60 16.37
N ASP A 361 10.96 -33.27 16.19
CA ASP A 361 12.26 -32.63 16.01
C ASP A 361 12.24 -31.72 14.77
N MET A 362 12.69 -30.47 14.93
CA MET A 362 12.67 -29.48 13.86
C MET A 362 13.66 -28.34 14.12
N VAL A 363 14.03 -27.66 13.03
CA VAL A 363 14.81 -26.41 13.06
C VAL A 363 13.93 -25.29 12.53
N LEU A 364 13.92 -24.16 13.22
CA LEU A 364 13.11 -22.98 12.92
C LEU A 364 14.03 -21.78 12.64
N PRO A 365 14.16 -21.34 11.38
CA PRO A 365 14.86 -20.11 11.03
C PRO A 365 13.99 -18.90 11.41
N ILE A 366 14.48 -18.03 12.28
CA ILE A 366 13.74 -16.90 12.84
C ILE A 366 14.37 -15.58 12.40
N ASN A 367 13.57 -14.74 11.76
CA ASN A 367 13.84 -13.33 11.52
C ASN A 367 13.33 -12.51 12.71
N LEU A 368 14.24 -12.02 13.54
CA LEU A 368 13.91 -11.17 14.70
C LEU A 368 13.64 -9.70 14.29
N SER A 369 14.07 -9.31 13.08
CA SER A 369 13.83 -7.99 12.52
C SER A 369 12.34 -7.78 12.21
N PRO A 370 11.80 -6.56 12.43
CA PRO A 370 10.44 -6.23 12.00
C PRO A 370 10.30 -6.25 10.46
N THR A 371 11.40 -6.16 9.72
CA THR A 371 11.41 -6.15 8.25
C THR A 371 11.31 -7.56 7.69
N PRO A 372 10.24 -7.90 6.94
CA PRO A 372 10.09 -9.22 6.31
C PRO A 372 11.14 -9.41 5.22
N ARG A 373 11.52 -10.65 4.94
CA ARG A 373 12.63 -10.95 4.01
C ARG A 373 12.26 -11.82 2.82
N ILE A 374 11.23 -12.65 2.88
CA ILE A 374 10.92 -13.60 1.80
C ILE A 374 10.01 -12.93 0.76
N LEU A 375 10.59 -12.52 -0.37
CA LEU A 375 9.90 -11.81 -1.46
C LEU A 375 10.15 -12.50 -2.82
N PRO A 376 9.65 -13.72 -3.02
CA PRO A 376 9.71 -14.38 -4.32
C PRO A 376 8.78 -13.70 -5.33
N SER A 377 9.14 -13.76 -6.61
CA SER A 377 8.21 -13.35 -7.68
C SER A 377 6.96 -14.21 -7.67
N TRP A 378 5.84 -13.68 -8.15
CA TRP A 378 4.57 -14.41 -8.21
C TRP A 378 4.69 -15.72 -9.00
N GLN A 379 5.44 -15.70 -10.11
CA GLN A 379 5.67 -16.86 -10.96
C GLN A 379 6.44 -17.96 -10.21
N ASN A 380 7.47 -17.59 -9.44
CA ASN A 380 8.29 -18.55 -8.67
C ASN A 380 7.47 -19.29 -7.60
N VAL A 381 6.45 -18.64 -7.02
CA VAL A 381 5.54 -19.27 -6.06
C VAL A 381 4.56 -20.23 -6.76
N GLN A 382 3.99 -19.84 -7.90
CA GLN A 382 2.98 -20.63 -8.62
C GLN A 382 3.56 -21.86 -9.33
N LEU A 383 4.76 -21.76 -9.90
CA LEU A 383 5.45 -22.87 -10.59
C LEU A 383 5.98 -23.94 -9.63
N GLY A 384 5.62 -23.86 -8.34
CA GLY A 384 5.80 -24.97 -7.39
C GLY A 384 7.26 -25.29 -7.07
N GLY A 385 8.17 -24.31 -7.09
CA GLY A 385 9.57 -24.53 -6.71
C GLY A 385 10.29 -25.63 -7.49
N HIS A 386 9.74 -26.08 -8.62
CA HIS A 386 10.37 -27.02 -9.54
C HIS A 386 11.00 -26.19 -10.67
N ALA A 387 12.31 -26.37 -10.82
CA ALA A 387 13.23 -25.58 -11.64
C ALA A 387 13.50 -24.18 -11.08
N ASP A 388 14.67 -24.08 -10.46
CA ASP A 388 15.44 -22.86 -10.40
C ASP A 388 15.57 -22.30 -11.83
N MET A 389 14.70 -21.36 -12.19
CA MET A 389 14.72 -20.66 -13.48
C MET A 389 15.98 -19.81 -13.65
N SER A 390 16.84 -19.72 -12.62
CA SER A 390 18.22 -19.25 -12.78
C SER A 390 18.89 -19.96 -13.95
N TYR A 391 18.63 -21.27 -14.15
CA TYR A 391 19.19 -22.05 -15.25
C TYR A 391 18.67 -21.61 -16.62
N ILE A 392 17.39 -21.21 -16.74
CA ILE A 392 16.82 -20.72 -18.01
C ILE A 392 17.25 -19.27 -18.30
N VAL A 393 17.31 -18.41 -17.28
CA VAL A 393 17.84 -17.05 -17.42
C VAL A 393 19.33 -17.09 -17.77
N ASP A 394 20.11 -17.99 -17.14
CA ASP A 394 21.52 -18.20 -17.44
C ASP A 394 21.72 -18.89 -18.79
N LEU A 395 20.81 -19.77 -19.24
CA LEU A 395 20.81 -20.30 -20.61
C LEU A 395 20.56 -19.19 -21.64
N VAL A 396 19.67 -18.24 -21.37
CA VAL A 396 19.42 -17.10 -22.26
C VAL A 396 20.61 -16.12 -22.24
N SER A 397 21.23 -15.89 -21.08
CA SER A 397 22.47 -15.09 -20.93
C SER A 397 23.68 -15.76 -21.61
N LYS A 398 23.82 -17.09 -21.48
CA LYS A 398 24.85 -17.89 -22.16
C LYS A 398 24.62 -17.95 -23.65
N ARG A 399 23.36 -17.93 -24.12
CA ARG A 399 23.04 -17.86 -25.56
C ARG A 399 23.39 -16.50 -26.16
N SER A 400 23.33 -15.40 -25.39
CA SER A 400 23.84 -14.10 -25.83
C SER A 400 25.37 -13.98 -25.76
N ARG A 401 26.04 -14.71 -24.84
CA ARG A 401 27.52 -14.79 -24.79
C ARG A 401 28.15 -15.72 -25.83
N ARG A 402 27.44 -16.79 -26.23
CA ARG A 402 27.93 -17.75 -27.25
C ARG A 402 28.02 -17.19 -28.68
N LEU A 403 27.58 -15.95 -28.93
CA LEU A 403 27.80 -15.30 -30.22
C LEU A 403 29.17 -14.60 -30.35
N ASN A 404 30.01 -14.58 -29.29
CA ASN A 404 31.26 -13.82 -29.28
C ASN A 404 32.54 -14.61 -28.98
N GLU A 405 32.50 -15.93 -28.74
CA GLU A 405 33.73 -16.69 -28.43
C GLU A 405 33.76 -18.03 -29.17
N THR A 406 34.20 -18.00 -30.43
CA THR A 406 34.88 -19.13 -31.06
C THR A 406 36.33 -19.13 -30.59
N THR A 407 36.71 -20.03 -29.67
CA THR A 407 37.93 -20.86 -29.70
C THR A 407 38.19 -21.54 -28.35
N SER A 408 38.71 -22.77 -28.47
CA SER A 408 39.35 -23.63 -27.47
C SER A 408 38.47 -24.56 -26.63
N GLU A 409 38.48 -25.82 -27.08
CA GLU A 409 38.27 -27.04 -26.29
C GLU A 409 39.28 -27.13 -25.13
N HIS A 410 38.87 -27.67 -23.98
CA HIS A 410 39.50 -28.82 -23.29
C HIS A 410 38.61 -29.27 -22.11
N LEU A 411 38.56 -30.60 -21.90
CA LEU A 411 37.83 -31.33 -20.88
C LEU A 411 38.42 -31.08 -19.48
N ASP A 412 37.56 -31.01 -18.45
CA ASP A 412 37.85 -31.69 -17.18
C ASP A 412 36.59 -31.98 -16.35
N VAL A 413 36.59 -33.17 -15.77
CA VAL A 413 35.62 -33.73 -14.82
C VAL A 413 36.00 -33.24 -13.42
N ARG A 414 35.10 -32.59 -12.67
CA ARG A 414 35.25 -32.52 -11.21
C ARG A 414 33.98 -32.24 -10.42
N ASP A 415 33.85 -33.11 -9.42
CA ASP A 415 33.06 -33.18 -8.20
C ASP A 415 32.11 -32.08 -7.74
N GLU A 416 31.07 -32.59 -7.09
CA GLU A 416 30.21 -31.96 -6.10
C GLU A 416 31.01 -31.23 -5.00
N GLN A 417 31.09 -29.90 -5.12
CA GLN A 417 31.21 -29.02 -3.95
C GLN A 417 30.16 -27.92 -4.05
N ALA A 418 29.25 -27.95 -3.09
CA ALA A 418 28.42 -26.83 -2.73
C ALA A 418 29.28 -25.63 -2.29
N ALA A 419 28.68 -24.44 -2.40
CA ALA A 419 29.08 -23.15 -1.83
C ALA A 419 30.13 -22.34 -2.61
N SER A 420 29.63 -21.44 -3.47
CA SER A 420 29.98 -20.00 -3.47
C SER A 420 29.28 -19.29 -4.63
N ASP A 421 27.95 -19.19 -4.59
CA ASP A 421 27.32 -18.04 -5.26
C ASP A 421 27.55 -16.84 -4.35
N ASP A 422 28.60 -16.10 -4.66
CA ASP A 422 28.98 -14.81 -4.12
C ASP A 422 27.71 -13.93 -3.91
N PRO A 423 27.45 -13.38 -2.71
CA PRO A 423 26.35 -12.46 -2.53
C PRO A 423 26.65 -11.26 -3.43
N SER A 424 25.85 -11.09 -4.49
CA SER A 424 25.95 -9.90 -5.33
C SER A 424 25.94 -8.69 -4.39
N TRP A 425 27.06 -7.97 -4.32
CA TRP A 425 27.19 -6.65 -3.67
C TRP A 425 26.39 -5.60 -4.46
N GLY A 426 25.14 -5.92 -4.79
CA GLY A 426 24.17 -5.01 -5.35
C GLY A 426 23.71 -4.08 -4.24
N LEU A 427 24.05 -2.80 -4.36
CA LEU A 427 23.37 -1.75 -3.60
C LEU A 427 21.86 -1.99 -3.70
N ASN A 428 21.19 -2.21 -2.57
CA ASN A 428 19.74 -2.39 -2.55
C ASN A 428 19.07 -1.02 -2.69
N TRP A 429 18.81 -0.61 -3.93
CA TRP A 429 18.09 0.63 -4.18
C TRP A 429 16.60 0.48 -3.94
N ALA A 430 15.97 1.54 -3.43
CA ALA A 430 14.53 1.58 -3.23
C ALA A 430 13.74 1.29 -4.52
N SER A 431 14.24 1.69 -5.69
CA SER A 431 13.61 1.37 -6.98
C SER A 431 13.56 -0.12 -7.26
N ASP A 432 14.69 -0.82 -7.03
CA ASP A 432 14.81 -2.26 -7.28
C ASP A 432 14.01 -3.06 -6.26
N PHE A 433 13.95 -2.56 -5.02
CA PHE A 433 13.10 -3.11 -3.98
C PHE A 433 11.61 -2.98 -4.35
N ARG A 434 11.15 -1.80 -4.77
CA ARG A 434 9.76 -1.63 -5.27
C ARG A 434 9.45 -2.54 -6.43
N GLN A 435 10.35 -2.63 -7.40
CA GLN A 435 10.13 -3.52 -8.54
C GLN A 435 9.97 -4.98 -8.07
N SER A 436 10.79 -5.42 -7.12
CA SER A 436 10.66 -6.76 -6.53
C SER A 436 9.30 -6.95 -5.81
N GLN A 437 8.77 -5.91 -5.15
CA GLN A 437 7.43 -5.95 -4.55
C GLN A 437 6.33 -6.07 -5.61
N ILE A 438 6.46 -5.34 -6.73
CA ILE A 438 5.54 -5.42 -7.88
C ILE A 438 5.58 -6.83 -8.50
N ASP A 439 6.77 -7.39 -8.69
CA ASP A 439 6.95 -8.71 -9.31
C ASP A 439 6.40 -9.85 -8.43
N ALA A 440 6.35 -9.66 -7.11
CA ALA A 440 5.73 -10.58 -6.15
C ALA A 440 4.19 -10.57 -6.23
N CYS A 441 3.58 -9.53 -6.82
CA CYS A 441 2.14 -9.43 -6.95
C CYS A 441 1.57 -10.25 -8.12
N PRO A 442 0.31 -10.74 -8.02
CA PRO A 442 -0.39 -11.41 -9.11
C PRO A 442 -0.42 -10.57 -10.40
N PRO A 443 -0.29 -11.19 -11.59
CA PRO A 443 -0.23 -10.47 -12.87
C PRO A 443 -1.50 -9.67 -13.19
N ASN A 444 -2.65 -10.09 -12.66
CA ASN A 444 -3.93 -9.39 -12.79
C ASN A 444 -4.17 -8.33 -11.70
N SER A 445 -3.24 -8.15 -10.77
CA SER A 445 -3.38 -7.15 -9.70
C SER A 445 -3.31 -5.72 -10.28
N PRO A 446 -4.02 -4.74 -9.68
CA PRO A 446 -3.96 -3.34 -10.08
C PRO A 446 -2.56 -2.74 -10.09
N VAL A 447 -1.69 -3.14 -9.15
CA VAL A 447 -0.27 -2.71 -9.12
C VAL A 447 0.47 -3.04 -10.42
N ARG A 448 0.15 -4.18 -11.06
CA ARG A 448 0.79 -4.62 -12.31
C ARG A 448 0.03 -4.19 -13.56
N SER A 449 -1.29 -4.21 -13.53
CA SER A 449 -2.15 -3.97 -14.70
C SER A 449 -2.54 -2.51 -14.90
N SER A 450 -2.58 -1.72 -13.83
CA SER A 450 -2.98 -0.31 -13.86
C SER A 450 -2.18 0.52 -12.86
N PRO A 451 -0.87 0.70 -13.08
CA PRO A 451 -0.01 1.49 -12.18
C PRO A 451 -0.50 2.93 -12.04
N HIS A 452 -0.40 3.49 -10.82
CA HIS A 452 -0.83 4.85 -10.51
C HIS A 452 0.34 5.83 -10.60
N TRP A 453 0.59 6.36 -11.80
CA TRP A 453 1.72 7.27 -12.05
C TRP A 453 1.50 8.70 -11.49
N LYS A 454 0.25 9.11 -11.27
CA LYS A 454 -0.11 10.46 -10.83
C LYS A 454 -0.16 10.57 -9.31
N ILE A 455 0.99 10.43 -8.66
CA ILE A 455 1.10 10.38 -7.20
C ILE A 455 0.62 11.64 -6.46
N GLY A 456 0.56 12.80 -7.15
CA GLY A 456 0.01 14.05 -6.61
C GLY A 456 -1.52 14.12 -6.60
N GLU A 457 -2.21 13.21 -7.30
CA GLU A 457 -3.67 13.06 -7.28
C GLU A 457 -4.05 11.89 -6.36
N PHE A 458 -5.08 12.10 -5.53
CA PHE A 458 -5.59 11.06 -4.64
C PHE A 458 -6.25 9.94 -5.44
N CYS A 459 -5.84 8.69 -5.18
CA CYS A 459 -6.38 7.54 -5.90
C CYS A 459 -7.70 7.03 -5.25
N HIS A 460 -8.84 7.56 -5.69
CA HIS A 460 -10.16 7.09 -5.22
C HIS A 460 -10.38 5.60 -5.48
N LYS A 461 -9.97 5.10 -6.65
CA LYS A 461 -10.11 3.67 -7.00
C LYS A 461 -9.34 2.75 -6.04
N CYS A 462 -8.22 3.23 -5.50
CA CYS A 462 -7.37 2.47 -4.59
C CYS A 462 -8.03 2.31 -3.20
N VAL A 463 -8.86 3.27 -2.77
CA VAL A 463 -9.56 3.20 -1.47
C VAL A 463 -10.97 2.64 -1.55
N GLN A 464 -11.59 2.61 -2.73
CA GLN A 464 -13.00 2.24 -2.92
C GLN A 464 -13.36 0.87 -2.33
N ARG A 465 -12.44 -0.11 -2.35
CA ARG A 465 -12.71 -1.47 -1.85
C ARG A 465 -12.72 -1.59 -0.34
N HIS A 466 -12.08 -0.67 0.37
CA HIS A 466 -11.92 -0.75 1.83
C HIS A 466 -12.46 0.47 2.58
N SER A 467 -13.14 1.38 1.88
CA SER A 467 -13.75 2.57 2.46
C SER A 467 -15.28 2.50 2.44
N HIS A 468 -15.91 3.05 3.48
CA HIS A 468 -17.33 3.37 3.52
C HIS A 468 -17.44 4.88 3.72
N GLY A 469 -17.84 5.60 2.67
CA GLY A 469 -17.51 7.02 2.56
C GLY A 469 -15.99 7.20 2.61
N GLN A 470 -15.51 8.12 3.44
CA GLN A 470 -14.08 8.34 3.67
C GLN A 470 -13.48 7.48 4.79
N PHE A 471 -14.29 6.72 5.53
CA PHE A 471 -13.81 5.95 6.67
C PHE A 471 -13.37 4.56 6.25
N LEU A 472 -12.28 4.07 6.83
CA LEU A 472 -11.80 2.71 6.61
C LEU A 472 -12.78 1.72 7.23
N SER A 473 -13.42 0.89 6.41
CA SER A 473 -14.47 -0.05 6.82
C SER A 473 -14.06 -1.52 6.70
N HIS A 474 -13.23 -1.86 5.70
CA HIS A 474 -12.74 -3.23 5.49
C HIS A 474 -11.22 -3.30 5.67
N PHE A 475 -10.78 -3.51 6.91
CA PHE A 475 -9.37 -3.52 7.28
C PHE A 475 -8.56 -4.63 6.59
N GLU A 476 -9.11 -5.83 6.43
CA GLU A 476 -8.42 -6.91 5.72
C GLU A 476 -8.08 -6.55 4.27
N SER A 477 -8.96 -5.80 3.60
CA SER A 477 -8.77 -5.31 2.24
C SER A 477 -7.75 -4.16 2.18
N SER A 478 -7.69 -3.29 3.19
CA SER A 478 -6.67 -2.23 3.24
C SER A 478 -5.24 -2.75 3.42
N LEU A 479 -5.08 -3.99 3.92
CA LEU A 479 -3.78 -4.66 4.04
C LEU A 479 -3.32 -5.35 2.74
N GLN A 480 -4.14 -5.38 1.69
CA GLN A 480 -3.79 -5.95 0.38
C GLN A 480 -3.03 -4.91 -0.45
N VAL A 481 -1.71 -4.87 -0.30
CA VAL A 481 -0.84 -3.90 -1.00
C VAL A 481 -0.89 -4.06 -2.52
N CYS A 482 -1.02 -5.30 -3.03
CA CYS A 482 -1.09 -5.57 -4.47
C CYS A 482 -2.33 -4.95 -5.15
N GLU A 483 -3.39 -4.64 -4.39
CA GLU A 483 -4.61 -4.00 -4.88
C GLU A 483 -4.57 -2.47 -4.84
N GLN A 484 -3.48 -1.88 -4.33
CA GLN A 484 -3.35 -0.44 -4.08
C GLN A 484 -2.08 0.13 -4.76
N PRO A 485 -2.17 0.49 -6.05
CA PRO A 485 -1.02 0.90 -6.88
C PRO A 485 -0.31 2.18 -6.41
N ASP A 486 -0.95 3.01 -5.61
CA ASP A 486 -0.40 4.25 -5.07
C ASP A 486 0.44 4.05 -3.79
N LEU A 487 0.20 2.99 -3.00
CA LEU A 487 0.85 2.81 -1.69
C LEU A 487 2.38 2.69 -1.77
N MET A 488 2.93 2.10 -2.83
CA MET A 488 4.37 2.00 -3.04
C MET A 488 5.06 3.38 -3.17
N HIS A 489 4.26 4.42 -3.46
CA HIS A 489 4.67 5.81 -3.54
C HIS A 489 4.06 6.69 -2.43
N LEU A 490 3.47 6.08 -1.39
CA LEU A 490 2.96 6.78 -0.21
C LEU A 490 3.46 6.17 1.11
N HIS A 491 4.35 5.18 1.09
CA HIS A 491 4.85 4.54 2.30
C HIS A 491 6.37 4.39 2.31
N ALA A 492 6.98 4.63 3.46
CA ALA A 492 8.44 4.66 3.61
C ALA A 492 9.06 3.29 3.35
N PHE A 493 8.37 2.20 3.71
CA PHE A 493 8.81 0.82 3.44
C PHE A 493 9.23 0.58 1.99
N SER A 494 8.47 1.12 1.02
CA SER A 494 8.77 0.99 -0.41
C SER A 494 9.71 2.08 -0.94
N MET A 495 10.04 3.10 -0.16
CA MET A 495 10.87 4.24 -0.61
C MET A 495 12.27 4.27 -0.04
N THR A 496 12.46 3.57 1.08
CA THR A 496 13.74 3.46 1.76
C THR A 496 14.53 2.30 1.18
N ASN A 497 15.85 2.46 1.11
CA ASN A 497 16.73 1.35 0.75
C ASN A 497 16.63 0.27 1.84
N PRO A 498 16.30 -1.00 1.50
CA PRO A 498 16.15 -2.02 2.52
C PRO A 498 17.52 -2.31 3.15
N ARG A 499 17.55 -2.49 4.47
CA ARG A 499 18.78 -2.77 5.23
C ARG A 499 19.46 -4.05 4.77
N SER A 500 18.67 -5.07 4.44
CA SER A 500 19.12 -6.33 3.89
C SER A 500 18.35 -6.63 2.60
N ALA A 501 19.02 -7.30 1.66
CA ALA A 501 18.38 -7.68 0.40
C ALA A 501 17.24 -8.67 0.69
N PRO A 502 16.06 -8.51 0.05
CA PRO A 502 15.01 -9.50 0.15
C PRO A 502 15.44 -10.81 -0.52
N ILE A 503 15.05 -11.92 0.09
CA ILE A 503 15.30 -13.27 -0.40
C ILE A 503 14.24 -13.59 -1.47
N LYS A 504 14.68 -13.72 -2.72
CA LYS A 504 13.79 -13.99 -3.88
C LYS A 504 13.39 -15.46 -4.04
N ARG A 505 13.99 -16.37 -3.26
CA ARG A 505 13.63 -17.79 -3.21
C ARG A 505 12.61 -18.01 -2.10
N LEU A 506 11.63 -18.89 -2.35
CA LEU A 506 10.67 -19.30 -1.32
C LEU A 506 11.37 -20.21 -0.30
N LEU A 507 11.86 -19.60 0.79
CA LEU A 507 12.46 -20.28 1.94
C LEU A 507 11.50 -20.20 3.14
N PRO A 508 11.41 -21.25 3.99
CA PRO A 508 10.71 -21.18 5.26
C PRO A 508 11.47 -20.26 6.21
N LEU A 509 10.89 -19.11 6.53
CA LEU A 509 11.43 -18.14 7.47
C LEU A 509 10.29 -17.63 8.34
N PHE A 510 10.48 -17.70 9.66
CA PHE A 510 9.48 -17.27 10.64
C PHE A 510 9.81 -15.84 11.11
N GLY A 511 8.82 -14.97 11.20
CA GLY A 511 9.04 -13.58 11.60
C GLY A 511 7.82 -12.90 12.21
N PRO A 512 7.97 -11.70 12.79
CA PRO A 512 6.92 -11.05 13.56
C PRO A 512 5.83 -10.41 12.69
N SER A 513 6.17 -10.05 11.45
CA SER A 513 5.30 -9.24 10.60
C SER A 513 5.63 -9.33 9.11
N LYS A 514 4.63 -9.04 8.26
CA LYS A 514 4.83 -8.97 6.80
C LYS A 514 3.74 -8.15 6.09
N THR A 515 4.00 -7.72 4.86
CA THR A 515 2.95 -7.26 3.93
C THR A 515 2.52 -8.41 3.01
N ASP A 516 1.40 -8.24 2.29
CA ASP A 516 0.79 -9.30 1.47
C ASP A 516 1.73 -9.92 0.40
N SER A 517 2.67 -9.11 -0.12
CA SER A 517 3.66 -9.55 -1.10
C SER A 517 4.68 -10.55 -0.53
N PHE A 518 4.96 -10.49 0.78
CA PHE A 518 5.97 -11.32 1.44
C PHE A 518 5.42 -12.68 1.88
N LYS A 519 6.30 -13.67 2.02
CA LYS A 519 5.95 -15.08 2.33
C LYS A 519 6.57 -15.61 3.62
N ASP A 520 7.09 -14.73 4.47
CA ASP A 520 7.47 -15.03 5.85
C ASP A 520 6.28 -15.67 6.60
N VAL A 521 6.55 -16.60 7.52
CA VAL A 521 5.53 -17.25 8.36
C VAL A 521 5.41 -16.47 9.67
N LEU A 522 4.22 -15.96 9.98
CA LEU A 522 4.06 -15.07 11.13
C LEU A 522 4.12 -15.85 12.44
N ILE A 523 4.97 -15.38 13.36
CA ILE A 523 5.07 -15.86 14.75
C ILE A 523 4.93 -14.69 15.74
N PRO A 524 4.38 -14.94 16.93
CA PRO A 524 4.54 -14.01 18.02
C PRO A 524 6.01 -13.98 18.47
N ILE A 525 6.57 -12.78 18.56
CA ILE A 525 7.83 -12.53 19.27
C ILE A 525 7.45 -11.66 20.48
N PRO A 526 7.42 -12.24 21.68
CA PRO A 526 7.23 -11.48 22.90
C PRO A 526 8.35 -10.46 23.00
N LYS A 527 7.99 -9.19 23.17
CA LYS A 527 8.94 -8.10 23.43
C LYS A 527 8.64 -7.54 24.80
N SER A 528 8.78 -8.38 25.83
CA SER A 528 8.31 -8.08 27.19
C SER A 528 8.91 -6.77 27.73
N ARG A 529 10.15 -6.45 27.33
CA ARG A 529 10.83 -5.17 27.64
C ARG A 529 10.11 -3.90 27.15
N LEU A 530 9.25 -4.01 26.13
CA LEU A 530 8.48 -2.89 25.59
C LEU A 530 7.14 -2.70 26.33
N LEU A 531 6.72 -3.67 27.14
CA LEU A 531 5.52 -3.59 27.96
C LEU A 531 5.84 -2.80 29.24
N GLN A 532 5.51 -1.50 29.21
CA GLN A 532 5.54 -0.64 30.39
C GLN A 532 4.13 -0.53 30.99
N PRO A 533 4.01 -0.23 32.30
CA PRO A 533 2.71 -0.04 32.95
C PRO A 533 1.93 1.11 32.33
N ASP A 534 0.61 0.97 32.30
CA ASP A 534 -0.31 2.04 31.87
C ASP A 534 -0.33 3.21 32.88
N SER A 535 -0.80 4.36 32.40
CA SER A 535 -1.12 5.50 33.26
C SER A 535 -2.23 5.13 34.25
N THR A 536 -2.09 5.61 35.49
CA THR A 536 -3.09 5.43 36.56
C THR A 536 -4.32 6.31 36.37
N TRP A 537 -4.33 7.21 35.38
CA TRP A 537 -5.41 8.15 35.17
C TRP A 537 -6.64 7.50 34.52
N HIS A 538 -7.81 7.81 35.07
CA HIS A 538 -9.09 7.49 34.43
C HIS A 538 -9.23 8.15 33.07
N PHE A 539 -9.93 7.50 32.14
CA PHE A 539 -10.07 7.94 30.75
C PHE A 539 -10.46 9.43 30.57
N PRO A 540 -11.46 9.98 31.30
CA PRO A 540 -11.82 11.39 31.13
C PRO A 540 -10.78 12.38 31.66
N ARG A 541 -9.79 11.93 32.46
CA ARG A 541 -8.71 12.80 32.96
C ARG A 541 -7.47 12.80 32.07
N ARG A 542 -7.35 11.83 31.15
CA ARG A 542 -6.29 11.79 30.14
C ARG A 542 -6.39 12.98 29.20
N TYR A 543 -5.25 13.44 28.66
CA TYR A 543 -5.20 14.54 27.71
C TYR A 543 -6.04 14.21 26.47
N ASP A 544 -6.79 15.20 25.97
CA ASP A 544 -7.76 15.01 24.89
C ASP A 544 -7.15 15.12 23.48
N SER A 545 -5.84 15.40 23.39
CA SER A 545 -5.09 15.44 22.13
C SER A 545 -4.80 14.05 21.56
N LEU A 546 -4.72 13.95 20.23
CA LEU A 546 -4.18 12.79 19.54
C LEU A 546 -2.66 12.82 19.58
N PHE A 547 -2.07 11.85 20.29
CA PHE A 547 -0.64 11.74 20.48
C PHE A 547 0.02 10.89 19.40
N TRP A 548 1.16 11.35 18.88
CA TRP A 548 2.05 10.57 18.01
C TRP A 548 3.50 11.05 18.14
N ARG A 549 4.42 10.13 18.38
CA ARG A 549 5.87 10.37 18.26
C ARG A 549 6.47 9.30 17.38
N GLY A 550 7.46 9.66 16.58
CA GLY A 550 8.14 8.71 15.71
C GLY A 550 9.53 9.21 15.32
N SER A 551 10.40 8.29 14.93
CA SER A 551 11.76 8.61 14.49
C SER A 551 11.79 9.11 13.04
N ALA A 552 12.72 9.99 12.72
CA ALA A 552 12.98 10.46 11.36
C ALA A 552 13.51 9.35 10.42
N GLY A 553 13.92 8.19 10.96
CA GLY A 553 14.44 7.05 10.22
C GLY A 553 15.96 6.90 10.31
N ASN A 554 16.48 5.74 9.87
CA ASN A 554 17.83 5.28 10.24
C ASN A 554 18.91 5.44 9.14
N GLN A 555 18.69 6.27 8.12
CA GLN A 555 19.65 6.45 7.02
C GLN A 555 19.54 7.86 6.39
N SER A 556 20.34 8.13 5.37
CA SER A 556 20.18 9.32 4.54
C SER A 556 18.81 9.32 3.84
N ILE A 557 18.06 10.39 4.08
CA ILE A 557 16.70 10.52 3.55
C ILE A 557 16.78 10.93 2.09
N ASN A 558 16.34 10.05 1.20
CA ASN A 558 16.27 10.35 -0.23
C ASN A 558 15.03 11.22 -0.56
N ASP A 559 15.02 11.80 -1.76
CA ASP A 559 13.98 12.73 -2.20
C ASP A 559 12.58 12.12 -2.29
N GLN A 560 12.48 10.80 -2.51
CA GLN A 560 11.19 10.10 -2.56
C GLN A 560 10.63 9.92 -1.15
N VAL A 561 11.47 9.49 -0.20
CA VAL A 561 11.09 9.35 1.22
C VAL A 561 10.69 10.70 1.80
N LEU A 562 11.46 11.76 1.52
CA LEU A 562 11.18 13.12 1.99
C LEU A 562 9.72 13.52 1.72
N ARG A 563 9.23 13.26 0.50
CA ARG A 563 7.90 13.67 0.00
C ARG A 563 6.78 12.65 0.23
N GLY A 564 7.11 11.37 0.16
CA GLY A 564 6.13 10.28 0.15
C GLY A 564 6.02 9.51 1.46
N SER A 565 6.95 9.68 2.40
CA SER A 565 6.92 8.96 3.68
C SER A 565 5.64 9.25 4.44
N HIS A 566 4.91 8.20 4.82
CA HIS A 566 3.72 8.31 5.66
C HIS A 566 3.93 9.14 6.94
N LYS A 567 5.10 9.05 7.60
CA LYS A 567 5.44 9.89 8.76
C LYS A 567 5.53 11.39 8.41
N PHE A 568 6.19 11.73 7.31
CA PHE A 568 6.37 13.14 6.92
C PHE A 568 5.12 13.73 6.28
N ARG A 569 4.32 12.92 5.57
CA ARG A 569 2.99 13.29 5.08
C ARG A 569 2.05 13.60 6.25
N LEU A 570 2.07 12.79 7.32
CA LEU A 570 1.32 13.06 8.55
C LEU A 570 1.72 14.40 9.17
N LEU A 571 3.02 14.63 9.36
CA LEU A 571 3.54 15.88 9.92
C LEU A 571 3.24 17.09 9.05
N HIS A 572 3.34 16.97 7.73
CA HIS A 572 2.95 18.02 6.81
C HIS A 572 1.45 18.34 6.97
N LEU A 573 0.58 17.33 6.89
CA LEU A 573 -0.87 17.53 6.98
C LEU A 573 -1.32 18.15 8.31
N VAL A 574 -0.66 17.80 9.42
CA VAL A 574 -1.07 18.20 10.77
C VAL A 574 -0.32 19.45 11.27
N LYS A 575 0.99 19.56 11.04
CA LYS A 575 1.85 20.60 11.65
C LYS A 575 2.20 21.73 10.69
N GLN A 576 2.43 21.44 9.41
CA GLN A 576 2.86 22.42 8.39
C GLN A 576 2.13 22.23 7.05
N PRO A 577 0.78 22.33 7.01
CA PRO A 577 0.03 22.15 5.77
C PRO A 577 0.19 23.34 4.84
N ASP A 578 0.22 23.10 3.52
CA ASP A 578 0.20 24.17 2.54
C ASP A 578 -1.18 24.84 2.48
N PRO A 579 -1.28 26.12 2.08
CA PRO A 579 -2.56 26.82 1.94
C PRO A 579 -3.55 26.19 0.95
N GLN A 580 -3.08 25.27 0.12
CA GLN A 580 -3.87 24.57 -0.91
C GLN A 580 -4.23 23.14 -0.51
N ASP A 581 -3.74 22.68 0.63
CA ASP A 581 -4.07 21.36 1.14
C ASP A 581 -5.48 21.38 1.72
N GLU A 582 -6.25 20.37 1.36
CA GLU A 582 -7.62 20.22 1.79
C GLU A 582 -7.84 18.82 2.38
N VAL A 583 -8.64 18.78 3.43
CA VAL A 583 -9.19 17.54 3.98
C VAL A 583 -10.71 17.52 3.76
N ARG A 584 -11.30 16.35 3.96
CA ARG A 584 -12.75 16.15 3.89
C ARG A 584 -13.25 15.85 5.30
N MET A 585 -14.15 16.69 5.80
CA MET A 585 -14.71 16.55 7.16
C MET A 585 -16.21 16.34 7.11
N VAL A 586 -16.70 15.38 7.88
CA VAL A 586 -18.14 15.18 8.10
C VAL A 586 -18.56 16.15 9.19
N LEU A 587 -19.33 17.17 8.81
CA LEU A 587 -19.74 18.26 9.69
C LEU A 587 -21.28 18.38 9.74
N PRO A 588 -21.84 18.91 10.85
CA PRO A 588 -23.27 19.20 10.94
C PRO A 588 -23.73 20.16 9.83
N THR A 589 -24.87 19.87 9.23
CA THR A 589 -25.47 20.73 8.20
C THR A 589 -25.98 22.04 8.81
N PRO A 590 -25.88 23.17 8.08
CA PRO A 590 -26.38 24.45 8.57
C PRO A 590 -27.84 24.35 9.03
N GLY A 591 -28.10 24.74 10.28
CA GLY A 591 -29.45 24.74 10.88
C GLY A 591 -30.01 23.37 11.25
N LYS A 592 -29.24 22.27 11.11
CA LYS A 592 -29.66 20.90 11.48
C LYS A 592 -28.50 20.15 12.12
N ALA A 593 -28.45 20.17 13.46
CA ALA A 593 -27.36 19.57 14.25
C ALA A 593 -27.30 18.02 14.16
N ASP A 594 -28.42 17.38 13.86
CA ASP A 594 -28.58 15.92 13.75
C ASP A 594 -28.35 15.37 12.34
N ARG A 595 -27.94 16.23 11.40
CA ARG A 595 -27.75 15.87 10.00
C ARG A 595 -26.36 16.27 9.56
N PHE A 596 -25.60 15.34 8.99
CA PHE A 596 -24.20 15.53 8.67
C PHE A 596 -23.93 15.42 7.17
N ARG A 597 -22.96 16.19 6.67
CA ARG A 597 -22.49 16.08 5.29
C ARG A 597 -20.97 16.24 5.23
N THR A 598 -20.38 15.65 4.20
CA THR A 598 -18.94 15.83 3.92
C THR A 598 -18.70 17.20 3.30
N GLU A 599 -17.76 17.95 3.87
CA GLU A 599 -17.34 19.27 3.41
C GLU A 599 -15.84 19.33 3.16
N ARG A 600 -15.46 20.19 2.24
CA ARG A 600 -14.05 20.53 1.99
C ARG A 600 -13.62 21.53 3.07
N VAL A 601 -12.50 21.27 3.72
CA VAL A 601 -11.91 22.15 4.74
C VAL A 601 -10.42 22.26 4.44
N THR A 602 -9.84 23.45 4.59
CA THR A 602 -8.38 23.59 4.43
C THR A 602 -7.68 22.79 5.53
N ALA A 603 -6.57 22.13 5.21
CA ALA A 603 -5.85 21.31 6.19
C ALA A 603 -5.34 22.19 7.36
N ALA A 604 -4.92 23.43 7.09
CA ALA A 604 -4.53 24.39 8.12
C ALA A 604 -5.67 24.70 9.12
N GLU A 605 -6.87 24.98 8.63
CA GLU A 605 -8.04 25.24 9.49
C GLU A 605 -8.45 23.98 10.28
N ALA A 606 -8.50 22.82 9.62
CA ALA A 606 -8.84 21.56 10.27
C ALA A 606 -7.84 21.19 11.37
N SER A 607 -6.53 21.36 11.11
CA SER A 607 -5.47 21.08 12.08
C SER A 607 -5.45 22.07 13.23
N ASN A 608 -5.79 23.35 12.99
CA ASN A 608 -5.91 24.35 14.05
C ASN A 608 -7.11 24.09 14.99
N VAL A 609 -8.19 23.49 14.46
CA VAL A 609 -9.39 23.17 15.25
C VAL A 609 -9.27 21.84 15.99
N MET A 610 -8.41 20.92 15.55
CA MET A 610 -8.25 19.59 16.14
C MET A 610 -7.06 19.52 17.12
N PRO A 611 -7.15 18.77 18.23
CA PRO A 611 -6.11 18.75 19.25
C PRO A 611 -5.08 17.69 18.86
N PHE A 612 -4.00 18.11 18.22
CA PHE A 612 -2.92 17.22 17.80
C PHE A 612 -1.67 17.46 18.65
N ALA A 613 -1.12 16.38 19.20
CA ALA A 613 0.20 16.33 19.82
C ALA A 613 1.07 15.41 18.97
N VAL A 614 1.56 15.90 17.82
CA VAL A 614 2.25 15.09 16.79
C VAL A 614 3.64 15.70 16.50
N GLY A 615 4.69 14.88 16.51
CA GLY A 615 6.04 15.35 16.22
C GLY A 615 7.09 14.23 16.15
N ILE A 616 8.31 14.59 15.79
CA ILE A 616 9.49 13.70 15.78
C ILE A 616 10.29 13.95 17.06
N ASP A 617 10.58 12.90 17.80
CA ASP A 617 11.38 12.90 19.02
C ASP A 617 12.82 12.43 18.78
N ASP A 618 13.05 11.60 17.76
CA ASP A 618 14.36 11.05 17.45
C ASP A 618 14.84 11.36 16.02
N TYR A 619 15.94 12.11 15.94
CA TYR A 619 16.71 12.39 14.72
C TYR A 619 18.11 11.76 14.74
N SER A 620 18.47 11.00 15.79
CA SER A 620 19.85 10.56 16.04
C SER A 620 20.45 9.72 14.91
N ALA A 621 19.63 8.88 14.27
CA ALA A 621 20.06 8.01 13.18
C ALA A 621 19.91 8.63 11.78
N CYS A 622 19.37 9.85 11.69
CA CYS A 622 19.08 10.55 10.45
C CYS A 622 20.26 11.45 10.05
N GLN A 623 20.64 11.43 8.76
CA GLN A 623 21.83 12.13 8.27
C GLN A 623 21.61 12.81 6.90
N GLY A 624 22.37 13.87 6.65
CA GLY A 624 22.42 14.59 5.38
C GLY A 624 21.42 15.76 5.26
N ARG A 625 21.50 16.49 4.14
CA ARG A 625 20.77 17.75 3.92
C ARG A 625 19.25 17.63 4.10
N ASN A 626 18.66 16.52 3.67
CA ASN A 626 17.22 16.28 3.82
C ASN A 626 16.83 16.05 5.28
N CYS A 627 17.75 15.53 6.11
CA CYS A 627 17.54 15.44 7.55
C CYS A 627 17.50 16.82 8.21
N ASP A 628 18.46 17.68 7.88
CA ASP A 628 18.53 19.05 8.38
C ASP A 628 17.28 19.85 8.00
N LEU A 629 16.79 19.64 6.76
CA LEU A 629 15.55 20.22 6.27
C LEU A 629 14.34 19.78 7.11
N LEU A 630 14.21 18.49 7.41
CA LEU A 630 13.12 17.98 8.24
C LEU A 630 13.18 18.55 9.65
N LYS A 631 14.38 18.60 10.25
CA LYS A 631 14.59 19.18 11.57
C LYS A 631 14.23 20.67 11.60
N HIS A 632 14.59 21.41 10.56
CA HIS A 632 14.22 22.82 10.42
C HIS A 632 12.71 23.02 10.21
N THR A 633 12.06 22.13 9.45
CA THR A 633 10.64 22.26 9.10
C THR A 633 9.71 21.84 10.24
N PHE A 634 10.01 20.72 10.90
CA PHE A 634 9.14 20.12 11.90
C PHE A 634 9.62 20.29 13.35
N GLY A 635 10.86 20.74 13.57
CA GLY A 635 11.45 20.85 14.90
C GLY A 635 11.78 19.48 15.51
N THR A 636 12.04 19.45 16.81
CA THR A 636 12.23 18.21 17.59
C THR A 636 11.40 18.33 18.86
N GLU A 637 10.56 17.33 19.14
CA GLU A 637 9.76 17.26 20.36
C GLU A 637 10.52 16.55 21.49
N ALA A 638 10.09 16.75 22.74
CA ALA A 638 10.69 16.07 23.87
C ALA A 638 10.30 14.58 23.91
N ALA A 639 11.30 13.71 24.10
CA ALA A 639 11.11 12.27 24.25
C ALA A 639 10.57 11.85 25.65
N THR A 640 10.28 12.82 26.52
CA THR A 640 9.90 12.58 27.93
C THR A 640 8.41 12.40 28.16
N GLU A 641 7.58 12.64 27.15
CA GLU A 641 6.12 12.52 27.28
C GLU A 641 5.67 11.05 27.20
N GLU A 642 4.81 10.63 28.14
CA GLU A 642 4.29 9.27 28.18
C GLU A 642 3.03 9.15 27.29
N PRO A 643 3.07 8.34 26.21
CA PRO A 643 1.94 8.21 25.28
C PRO A 643 0.63 7.79 25.96
N MET A 644 0.72 6.95 27.01
CA MET A 644 -0.46 6.41 27.71
C MET A 644 -1.16 7.44 28.62
N GLU A 645 -0.66 8.67 28.76
CA GLU A 645 -1.37 9.78 29.42
C GLU A 645 -2.42 10.45 28.53
N TYR A 646 -2.41 10.15 27.23
CA TYR A 646 -3.34 10.70 26.24
C TYR A 646 -4.51 9.76 26.00
N ARG A 647 -5.70 10.30 25.73
CA ARG A 647 -6.90 9.50 25.39
C ARG A 647 -6.73 8.77 24.07
N TYR A 648 -6.04 9.38 23.11
CA TYR A 648 -5.91 8.85 21.76
C TYR A 648 -4.43 8.77 21.38
N VAL A 649 -4.00 7.60 20.92
CA VAL A 649 -2.61 7.35 20.51
C VAL A 649 -2.63 6.85 19.07
N LEU A 650 -2.06 7.63 18.16
CA LEU A 650 -1.86 7.23 16.78
C LEU A 650 -0.63 6.32 16.69
N LEU A 651 -0.83 5.17 16.08
CA LEU A 651 0.16 4.13 15.85
C LEU A 651 0.36 4.01 14.34
N THR A 652 1.54 4.39 13.87
CA THR A 652 1.94 4.26 12.47
C THR A 652 2.99 3.17 12.33
N ASP A 653 3.11 2.62 11.13
CA ASP A 653 4.23 1.76 10.77
C ASP A 653 5.57 2.46 11.01
N GLU A 654 6.60 1.66 11.23
CA GLU A 654 7.99 2.10 11.09
C GLU A 654 8.45 1.88 9.65
N ASP A 655 9.60 2.45 9.28
CA ASP A 655 10.13 2.34 7.91
C ASP A 655 10.34 0.87 7.49
N GLY A 656 10.52 -0.02 8.45
CA GLY A 656 10.77 -1.44 8.23
C GLY A 656 9.68 -2.38 8.71
N GLY A 657 8.56 -1.94 9.31
CA GLY A 657 7.62 -2.89 9.91
C GLY A 657 6.42 -2.25 10.61
N PRO A 658 5.61 -3.04 11.35
CA PRO A 658 4.38 -2.58 11.98
C PRO A 658 4.64 -1.62 13.15
N PRO A 659 3.58 -0.97 13.70
CA PRO A 659 3.70 -0.13 14.87
C PRO A 659 4.17 -0.94 16.10
N LEU A 660 5.19 -0.44 16.80
CA LEU A 660 5.82 -1.17 17.90
C LEU A 660 4.95 -1.25 19.17
N GLN A 661 4.07 -0.27 19.41
CA GLN A 661 3.33 -0.12 20.66
C GLN A 661 1.88 -0.61 20.60
N MET A 662 1.50 -1.37 19.58
CA MET A 662 0.11 -1.82 19.38
C MET A 662 -0.44 -2.59 20.58
N LEU A 663 0.25 -3.64 21.03
CA LEU A 663 -0.22 -4.46 22.17
C LEU A 663 -0.19 -3.68 23.49
N ARG A 664 0.81 -2.80 23.70
CA ARG A 664 0.88 -1.92 24.88
C ARG A 664 -0.33 -0.98 24.92
N THR A 665 -0.62 -0.30 23.82
CA THR A 665 -1.74 0.65 23.72
C THR A 665 -3.08 -0.06 23.88
N MET A 666 -3.23 -1.24 23.28
CA MET A 666 -4.43 -2.08 23.44
C MET A 666 -4.66 -2.55 24.88
N LYS A 667 -3.59 -2.88 25.63
CA LYS A 667 -3.67 -3.27 27.05
C LYS A 667 -3.84 -2.07 27.99
N SER A 668 -3.59 -0.86 27.50
CA SER A 668 -3.77 0.40 28.23
C SER A 668 -5.23 0.88 28.24
N GLY A 669 -5.50 1.95 28.97
CA GLY A 669 -6.76 2.71 28.92
C GLY A 669 -6.81 3.78 27.81
N SER A 670 -5.87 3.82 26.87
CA SER A 670 -5.91 4.73 25.72
C SER A 670 -6.62 4.09 24.52
N VAL A 671 -7.11 4.90 23.58
CA VAL A 671 -7.70 4.42 22.32
C VAL A 671 -6.60 4.34 21.26
N PRO A 672 -6.30 3.14 20.72
CA PRO A 672 -5.36 3.01 19.63
C PRO A 672 -6.00 3.50 18.32
N PHE A 673 -5.37 4.47 17.67
CA PHE A 673 -5.64 4.86 16.28
C PHE A 673 -4.58 4.18 15.42
N VAL A 674 -4.94 3.27 14.53
CA VAL A 674 -3.94 2.40 13.87
C VAL A 674 -3.91 2.68 12.38
N SER A 675 -2.73 3.05 11.87
CA SER A 675 -2.44 3.19 10.45
C SER A 675 -1.30 2.26 10.05
N THR A 676 -1.65 1.13 9.44
CA THR A 676 -0.69 0.08 9.09
C THR A 676 -1.01 -0.60 7.77
N MET A 677 0.03 -1.05 7.07
CA MET A 677 -0.05 -1.97 5.93
C MET A 677 0.48 -3.38 6.25
N PHE A 678 0.88 -3.63 7.50
CA PHE A 678 1.48 -4.89 7.93
C PHE A 678 0.46 -5.81 8.60
N ARG A 679 0.70 -7.11 8.43
CA ARG A 679 0.06 -8.19 9.17
C ARG A 679 1.01 -8.68 10.26
N THR A 680 0.43 -9.10 11.37
CA THR A 680 1.08 -9.75 12.51
C THR A 680 0.23 -10.94 12.97
N TRP A 681 0.72 -11.74 13.92
CA TRP A 681 -0.01 -12.90 14.44
C TRP A 681 -1.40 -12.56 15.02
N TYR A 682 -1.60 -11.33 15.50
CA TYR A 682 -2.86 -10.89 16.10
C TYR A 682 -3.81 -10.18 15.13
N THR A 683 -3.41 -9.92 13.87
CA THR A 683 -4.21 -9.13 12.93
C THR A 683 -5.61 -9.70 12.72
N GLU A 684 -5.75 -11.02 12.57
CA GLU A 684 -7.06 -11.68 12.41
C GLU A 684 -7.89 -11.73 13.71
N ARG A 685 -7.25 -11.43 14.85
CA ARG A 685 -7.85 -11.54 16.19
C ARG A 685 -8.42 -10.22 16.67
N ILE A 686 -8.17 -9.11 15.97
CA ILE A 686 -8.64 -7.77 16.37
C ILE A 686 -9.66 -7.23 15.39
N GLN A 687 -10.68 -6.54 15.90
CA GLN A 687 -11.76 -5.97 15.11
C GLN A 687 -11.64 -4.44 15.06
N PRO A 688 -11.50 -3.83 13.86
CA PRO A 688 -11.56 -2.38 13.71
C PRO A 688 -12.91 -1.81 14.14
N TRP A 689 -12.90 -0.61 14.72
CA TRP A 689 -14.02 0.11 15.35
C TRP A 689 -14.61 -0.52 16.63
N LEU A 690 -14.09 -1.69 17.05
CA LEU A 690 -14.43 -2.32 18.33
C LEU A 690 -13.23 -2.30 19.28
N HIS A 691 -12.07 -2.74 18.83
CA HIS A 691 -10.86 -2.82 19.63
C HIS A 691 -9.93 -1.62 19.43
N PHE A 692 -9.98 -1.00 18.25
CA PHE A 692 -9.15 0.15 17.87
C PHE A 692 -9.83 0.96 16.76
N VAL A 693 -9.36 2.18 16.51
CA VAL A 693 -9.84 3.05 15.44
C VAL A 693 -8.92 2.92 14.22
N PRO A 694 -9.37 2.38 13.07
CA PRO A 694 -8.52 2.24 11.89
C PRO A 694 -8.37 3.57 11.13
N ILE A 695 -7.15 3.89 10.71
CA ILE A 695 -6.81 5.08 9.91
C ILE A 695 -6.07 4.65 8.64
N ASP A 696 -6.62 5.01 7.48
CA ASP A 696 -5.95 4.74 6.20
C ASP A 696 -4.59 5.46 6.13
N VAL A 697 -3.58 4.81 5.54
CA VAL A 697 -2.21 5.34 5.36
C VAL A 697 -2.20 6.69 4.60
N ARG A 698 -3.25 7.00 3.83
CA ARG A 698 -3.41 8.28 3.12
C ARG A 698 -3.89 9.43 4.04
N TYR A 699 -4.31 9.15 5.27
CA TYR A 699 -4.80 10.10 6.29
C TYR A 699 -6.00 10.97 5.89
N HIS A 700 -6.67 10.67 4.78
CA HIS A 700 -7.77 11.47 4.23
C HIS A 700 -8.98 11.63 5.17
N ALA A 701 -9.14 10.76 6.17
CA ALA A 701 -10.19 10.83 7.19
C ALA A 701 -9.67 11.03 8.62
N LEU A 702 -8.40 11.39 8.81
CA LEU A 702 -7.83 11.54 10.16
C LEU A 702 -8.54 12.64 10.97
N HIS A 703 -8.62 13.86 10.43
CA HIS A 703 -9.25 15.01 11.10
C HIS A 703 -10.71 14.76 11.44
N THR A 704 -11.48 14.19 10.51
CA THR A 704 -12.91 13.93 10.74
C THR A 704 -13.16 12.81 11.75
N THR A 705 -12.21 11.88 11.89
CA THR A 705 -12.30 10.78 12.85
C THR A 705 -12.00 11.32 14.23
N LEU A 706 -10.97 12.17 14.36
CA LEU A 706 -10.67 12.84 15.62
C LEU A 706 -11.77 13.81 16.05
N SER A 707 -12.39 14.54 15.11
CA SER A 707 -13.49 15.47 15.41
C SER A 707 -14.73 14.76 15.95
N TYR A 708 -14.97 13.51 15.54
CA TYR A 708 -16.07 12.69 16.08
C TYR A 708 -15.92 12.45 17.59
N PHE A 709 -14.71 12.09 18.04
CA PHE A 709 -14.47 11.79 19.44
C PHE A 709 -14.25 13.04 20.30
N THR A 710 -13.52 14.03 19.78
CA THR A 710 -13.16 15.25 20.54
C THR A 710 -14.19 16.36 20.43
N GLY A 711 -14.98 16.38 19.36
CA GLY A 711 -15.93 17.44 19.07
C GLY A 711 -15.29 18.71 18.49
N THR A 712 -16.15 19.63 18.09
CA THR A 712 -15.83 20.99 17.61
C THR A 712 -16.65 22.05 18.33
N GLU A 713 -17.45 21.67 19.34
CA GLU A 713 -18.06 22.61 20.29
C GLU A 713 -16.96 23.43 20.98
N ASP A 714 -17.22 24.73 21.16
CA ASP A 714 -16.29 25.70 21.76
C ASP A 714 -14.94 25.88 21.04
N ARG A 715 -14.86 25.45 19.78
CA ARG A 715 -13.66 25.59 18.94
C ARG A 715 -13.83 26.65 17.84
N PRO A 716 -12.73 27.09 17.18
CA PRO A 716 -12.84 28.03 16.07
C PRO A 716 -13.79 27.52 14.98
N LYS A 717 -14.49 28.46 14.35
CA LYS A 717 -15.42 28.18 13.25
C LYS A 717 -14.68 27.52 12.08
N ILE A 718 -15.32 26.54 11.44
CA ILE A 718 -14.84 25.91 10.22
C ILE A 718 -15.61 26.48 9.03
N ASN A 719 -14.92 26.80 7.92
CA ASN A 719 -15.50 27.42 6.72
C ASN A 719 -16.29 28.70 7.05
N GLY A 720 -15.85 29.44 8.07
CA GLY A 720 -16.50 30.69 8.51
C GLY A 720 -17.89 30.52 9.14
N ARG A 721 -18.37 29.29 9.36
CA ARG A 721 -19.68 29.01 9.96
C ARG A 721 -19.56 28.22 11.26
N ASP A 722 -20.62 28.27 12.06
CA ASP A 722 -20.71 27.39 13.23
C ASP A 722 -20.88 25.94 12.77
N THR A 723 -20.01 25.08 13.30
CA THR A 723 -19.94 23.64 13.04
C THR A 723 -19.84 22.89 14.37
N ALA A 724 -20.41 23.43 15.44
CA ALA A 724 -20.46 22.82 16.76
C ALA A 724 -20.94 21.35 16.68
N LEU A 725 -20.01 20.45 17.00
CA LEU A 725 -20.24 19.01 17.12
C LEU A 725 -19.84 18.60 18.53
N ARG A 726 -20.78 18.02 19.27
CA ARG A 726 -20.46 17.42 20.56
C ARG A 726 -19.59 16.19 20.39
N GLY A 727 -18.45 16.16 21.09
CA GLY A 727 -17.52 15.02 21.09
C GLY A 727 -18.13 13.76 21.71
N ARG A 728 -17.88 12.60 21.10
CA ARG A 728 -18.35 11.28 21.54
C ARG A 728 -17.31 10.56 22.41
N ILE A 729 -16.98 11.14 23.55
CA ILE A 729 -16.00 10.59 24.50
C ILE A 729 -16.44 9.20 25.02
N SER A 730 -17.75 8.97 25.20
CA SER A 730 -18.28 7.67 25.62
C SER A 730 -17.93 6.53 24.66
N ASP A 731 -17.93 6.83 23.36
CA ASP A 731 -17.66 5.83 22.33
C ASP A 731 -16.17 5.53 22.27
N ALA A 732 -15.33 6.54 22.47
CA ALA A 732 -13.88 6.37 22.64
C ALA A 732 -13.56 5.50 23.87
N GLU A 733 -14.15 5.81 25.02
CA GLU A 733 -13.97 5.05 26.24
C GLU A 733 -14.43 3.60 26.07
N TRP A 734 -15.55 3.39 25.39
CA TRP A 734 -16.05 2.05 25.07
C TRP A 734 -15.06 1.27 24.20
N ILE A 735 -14.53 1.85 23.11
CA ILE A 735 -13.53 1.18 22.26
C ILE A 735 -12.29 0.81 23.07
N SER A 736 -11.78 1.72 23.91
CA SER A 736 -10.63 1.44 24.77
C SER A 736 -10.91 0.27 25.73
N GLN A 737 -12.05 0.28 26.41
CA GLN A 737 -12.43 -0.79 27.34
C GLN A 737 -12.62 -2.14 26.63
N GLN A 738 -13.24 -2.16 25.44
CA GLN A 738 -13.39 -3.40 24.66
C GLN A 738 -12.03 -3.91 24.19
N GLY A 739 -11.16 -3.03 23.70
CA GLY A 739 -9.78 -3.37 23.33
C GLY A 739 -9.00 -3.97 24.49
N GLN A 740 -9.04 -3.33 25.67
CA GLN A 740 -8.35 -3.80 26.87
C GLN A 740 -8.87 -5.16 27.36
N ARG A 741 -10.19 -5.33 27.44
CA ARG A 741 -10.81 -6.60 27.83
C ARG A 741 -10.46 -7.71 26.85
N TRP A 742 -10.49 -7.43 25.56
CA TRP A 742 -10.13 -8.41 24.54
C TRP A 742 -8.65 -8.76 24.58
N ALA A 743 -7.77 -7.77 24.74
CA ALA A 743 -6.33 -7.99 24.84
C ALA A 743 -5.95 -8.90 26.02
N ALA A 744 -6.62 -8.74 27.17
CA ALA A 744 -6.44 -9.62 28.33
C ALA A 744 -6.99 -11.04 28.12
N LYS A 745 -7.91 -11.23 27.17
CA LYS A 745 -8.61 -12.51 26.94
C LYS A 745 -8.00 -13.34 25.80
N ALA A 746 -7.45 -12.69 24.78
CA ALA A 746 -7.09 -13.32 23.51
C ALA A 746 -5.74 -12.89 22.93
N LEU A 747 -5.05 -11.93 23.55
CA LEU A 747 -3.76 -11.39 23.08
C LEU A 747 -2.68 -11.43 24.17
N ASP A 748 -2.84 -12.28 25.19
CA ASP A 748 -1.87 -12.37 26.27
C ASP A 748 -0.73 -13.36 25.96
N SER A 749 0.27 -13.47 26.84
CA SER A 749 1.40 -14.39 26.64
C SER A 749 0.95 -15.84 26.40
N LYS A 750 -0.11 -16.29 27.09
CA LYS A 750 -0.68 -17.63 26.87
C LYS A 750 -1.26 -17.78 25.46
N ASP A 751 -1.85 -16.74 24.88
CA ASP A 751 -2.42 -16.80 23.53
C ASP A 751 -1.32 -16.80 22.45
N MET A 752 -0.18 -16.15 22.72
CA MET A 752 1.03 -16.27 21.89
C MET A 752 1.53 -17.71 21.86
N GLU A 753 1.65 -18.34 23.04
CA GLU A 753 2.06 -19.74 23.18
C GLU A 753 1.10 -20.68 22.45
N LEU A 754 -0.21 -20.45 22.57
CA LEU A 754 -1.25 -21.25 21.90
C LEU A 754 -1.16 -21.13 20.38
N TYR A 755 -0.99 -19.92 19.85
CA TYR A 755 -0.82 -19.68 18.42
C TYR A 755 0.44 -20.37 17.90
N LEU A 756 1.57 -20.21 18.61
CA LEU A 756 2.84 -20.80 18.21
C LEU A 756 2.80 -22.33 18.29
N PHE A 757 2.19 -22.91 19.32
CA PHE A 757 2.01 -24.35 19.42
C PHE A 757 1.15 -24.88 18.27
N ARG A 758 0.04 -24.19 17.92
CA ARG A 758 -0.77 -24.59 16.77
C ARG A 758 0.04 -24.57 15.48
N LEU A 759 0.77 -23.47 15.24
CA LEU A 759 1.60 -23.32 14.05
C LEU A 759 2.64 -24.44 13.95
N LEU A 760 3.32 -24.78 15.04
CA LEU A 760 4.38 -25.79 15.04
C LEU A 760 3.85 -27.22 14.88
N LEU A 761 2.60 -27.51 15.27
CA LEU A 761 1.94 -28.77 14.90
C LEU A 761 1.69 -28.85 13.39
N GLU A 762 1.17 -27.80 12.77
CA GLU A 762 0.94 -27.77 11.32
C GLU A 762 2.26 -27.78 10.53
N TRP A 763 3.28 -27.09 11.04
CA TRP A 763 4.62 -27.11 10.46
C TRP A 763 5.28 -28.48 10.59
N GLY A 764 5.17 -29.11 11.77
CA GLY A 764 5.64 -30.48 12.02
C GLY A 764 5.05 -31.47 11.04
N ARG A 765 3.75 -31.32 10.71
CA ARG A 765 3.13 -32.11 9.65
C ARG A 765 3.74 -31.84 8.28
N LEU A 766 3.94 -30.59 7.91
CA LEU A 766 4.48 -30.23 6.59
C LEU A 766 5.83 -30.88 6.30
N ILE A 767 6.68 -31.00 7.34
CA ILE A 767 8.03 -31.54 7.25
C ILE A 767 8.11 -33.06 7.52
N ASP A 768 7.01 -33.74 7.83
CA ASP A 768 6.99 -35.20 8.02
C ASP A 768 6.84 -35.93 6.68
N ASP A 769 7.67 -36.95 6.43
CA ASP A 769 7.64 -37.72 5.18
C ASP A 769 6.30 -38.45 4.95
N ARG A 770 5.60 -38.80 6.04
CA ARG A 770 4.27 -39.42 6.03
C ARG A 770 3.15 -38.41 6.32
N ARG A 771 3.32 -37.13 5.94
CA ARG A 771 2.33 -36.04 6.18
C ARG A 771 0.89 -36.34 5.73
N GLY A 772 0.70 -37.23 4.76
CA GLY A 772 -0.61 -37.68 4.29
C GLY A 772 -1.26 -38.74 5.20
N GLU A 773 -0.49 -39.42 6.02
CA GLU A 773 -0.88 -40.58 6.83
C GLU A 773 -1.05 -40.26 8.32
N ILE A 774 -0.20 -39.38 8.85
CA ILE A 774 -0.18 -39.03 10.28
C ILE A 774 -1.42 -38.24 10.74
N GLY A 775 -1.69 -38.30 12.04
CA GLY A 775 -2.79 -37.58 12.70
C GLY A 775 -3.92 -38.47 13.22
N TYR A 776 -4.97 -37.83 13.74
CA TYR A 776 -6.17 -38.46 14.27
C TYR A 776 -7.07 -38.96 13.14
N ARG A 777 -7.38 -40.26 13.14
CA ARG A 777 -8.28 -40.89 12.17
C ARG A 777 -9.36 -41.68 12.88
N LYS A 778 -10.54 -41.75 12.28
CA LYS A 778 -11.62 -42.57 12.81
C LYS A 778 -11.37 -44.04 12.51
N GLY A 779 -11.17 -44.85 13.55
CA GLY A 779 -11.02 -46.30 13.47
C GLY A 779 -12.34 -47.00 13.12
N GLN A 780 -12.27 -48.31 12.84
CA GLN A 780 -13.44 -49.13 12.47
C GLN A 780 -14.48 -49.25 13.60
N ASN A 781 -14.04 -49.09 14.85
CA ASN A 781 -14.87 -49.05 16.05
C ASN A 781 -15.53 -47.68 16.30
N GLY A 782 -15.20 -46.66 15.50
CA GLY A 782 -15.70 -45.29 15.64
C GLY A 782 -14.91 -44.40 16.62
N GLU A 783 -13.87 -44.93 17.30
CA GLU A 783 -12.95 -44.17 18.13
C GLU A 783 -11.84 -43.51 17.28
N PHE A 784 -11.21 -42.46 17.80
CA PHE A 784 -10.09 -41.82 17.10
C PHE A 784 -8.77 -42.51 17.44
N GLU A 785 -8.08 -43.02 16.42
CA GLU A 785 -6.71 -43.52 16.50
C GLU A 785 -5.73 -42.39 16.12
N ASN A 786 -4.74 -42.12 16.97
CA ASN A 786 -3.69 -41.13 16.70
C ASN A 786 -2.46 -41.82 16.08
N ILE A 787 -2.21 -41.56 14.79
CA ILE A 787 -0.98 -41.99 14.12
C ILE A 787 0.11 -40.95 14.39
N GLY A 788 1.04 -41.29 15.28
CA GLY A 788 2.10 -40.40 15.72
C GLY A 788 3.14 -40.00 14.65
N TRP A 789 3.98 -39.04 15.02
CA TRP A 789 5.11 -38.55 14.20
C TRP A 789 6.03 -39.66 13.71
N THR A 790 6.57 -39.51 12.51
CA THR A 790 7.58 -40.44 11.99
C THR A 790 8.88 -40.29 12.77
N ARG A 791 9.32 -41.36 13.45
CA ARG A 791 10.65 -41.38 14.08
C ARG A 791 11.70 -41.63 13.02
N HIS A 792 12.54 -40.64 12.76
CA HIS A 792 13.80 -40.88 12.06
C HIS A 792 14.68 -41.69 13.01
N ARG A 793 14.91 -42.97 12.70
CA ARG A 793 16.03 -43.68 13.31
C ARG A 793 17.27 -43.05 12.72
N ASP A 794 18.11 -42.48 13.56
CA ASP A 794 19.46 -42.10 13.18
C ASP A 794 20.13 -43.35 12.58
N GLU A 795 20.29 -43.38 11.26
CA GLU A 795 21.28 -44.25 10.65
C GLU A 795 22.63 -43.71 11.11
N ALA A 796 23.22 -44.44 12.05
CA ALA A 796 24.49 -44.16 12.72
C ALA A 796 25.67 -44.07 11.75
#